data_AF-D8PPC8-F1
#
_entry.id   AF-D8PPC8-F1
#
_cell.length_a   1.000
_cell.length_b   1.000
_cell.length_c   1.000
_cell.angle_alpha   90.00
_cell.angle_beta   90.00
_cell.angle_gamma   90.00
#
_symmetry.space_group_name_H-M   'P 1'
#
loop_
_entity.id
_entity.type
_entity.pdbx_description
1 polymer ?
#
loop_
_entity_poly.entity_id
_entity_poly.type
_entity_poly.pdbx_seq_one_letter_code
_entity_poly.pdbx_strand_id
1 'polypeptide(L)'
;MSRGDDEGNPAGEENAEALAAYFREEPNDVRLCAIRRSLLERQDRLQDYLDMCAEEPQEESESDEEALDDWEDDPWAAEQEAESSTSGAKNTDLTSSIPFLPLSTFLLNDLEQSALLLALHCRFGALRILNEWHAQYLWPYRFLILNAIPEHIQPSEYRHLLPAFSLSDEAETQPDAKTRRSTVDVSEQPIVHSAVDFIDSAPSSSTSITSTPLDLYPHSSAELAQWFRARVDKIMVSTGMVDMALYLVQHGASQGIAGLDELGEDLSLFSRLVYDAPRPEDWTEEDDWTFEQWQKMQPPEVISAFLKHSIQETVAHDISHFVMPYLYVLESRAERAGQPDPTIRTRLLYDHVLAAPLDVAAAIFEASKPTLPTHQRLVSNDEDIVRLALACLYGNSSIDQWSTMSRIFECMPAWDITRDTGGEDEADTTIASLGAYVKPTTSHTTSTPAELFVFFKPLPVIALSRALDVLDVHLEGGEILSRWSVAAPLQWFLLSNSDANEQRAWANRMARRAGGVNPISGVDDWEWLLTDMLKLAGKGENGIRGAFGLLPRDEVKRIFLSGLLSSGEFEVAKTLLYKMHRLRLDSNTVEDVCLACSQEFYDNANSGNYTYGEMKMAYDCLSVPPISDRIQKEKDFIEATSRLSSYNIMSRPGIPITPIEIRLTKDRLSLVARVLATNEDAYRHPEVITELVRKLGLGNDPVSEVKTLAMLADSAMQTEDFTRATENAERMVRLVLDLPIPAAAPEAREARDVAWAACFTLGRQPEFNDIGKKAMLLGRALELCPPDRLYDVLTAWRKLEAEDIAAREERLATRRSGTVANIQEARKAPLVLDPVASLRSRLHDFHMPSPPLLNTPDAAALASRTFKSVTANFPFSVSSRGRSNSSVGGDREDSRSRAGTDVGEVREQASRAFQRGIGWLIGADEE
;
A
#
# COMPACT_ATOMS: atom_id res chain seq x y z
N MET A 1 18.92 -73.37 -1.84
CA MET A 1 19.44 -74.33 -2.86
C MET A 1 19.71 -75.67 -2.18
N SER A 2 18.74 -76.59 -2.18
CA SER A 2 18.98 -78.02 -1.91
C SER A 2 18.04 -78.79 -2.82
N ARG A 3 18.58 -79.27 -3.95
CA ARG A 3 17.88 -80.28 -4.75
C ARG A 3 18.01 -81.58 -3.98
N GLY A 4 16.98 -81.95 -3.24
CA GLY A 4 16.73 -83.36 -2.97
C GLY A 4 16.39 -84.00 -4.29
N ASP A 5 17.29 -84.83 -4.82
CA ASP A 5 16.97 -85.67 -5.95
C ASP A 5 15.88 -86.65 -5.49
N ASP A 6 14.67 -86.46 -6.02
CA ASP A 6 13.58 -87.42 -5.86
C ASP A 6 13.89 -88.62 -6.77
N GLU A 7 14.87 -89.42 -6.34
CA GLU A 7 15.09 -90.77 -6.85
C GLU A 7 13.84 -91.59 -6.50
N GLY A 8 12.85 -91.54 -7.41
CA GLY A 8 11.57 -92.22 -7.27
C GLY A 8 11.78 -93.65 -6.82
N ASN A 9 11.41 -93.92 -5.57
CA ASN A 9 11.64 -95.21 -4.93
C ASN A 9 10.71 -96.24 -5.59
N PRO A 10 11.21 -97.19 -6.41
CA PRO A 10 10.35 -98.07 -7.19
C PRO A 10 9.52 -98.99 -6.30
N ALA A 11 10.01 -99.30 -5.09
CA ALA A 11 9.26 -100.05 -4.09
C ALA A 11 8.11 -99.25 -3.45
N GLY A 12 8.09 -97.92 -3.56
CA GLY A 12 6.97 -97.09 -3.14
C GLY A 12 5.80 -97.16 -4.13
N GLU A 13 6.11 -97.04 -5.42
CA GLU A 13 5.13 -97.12 -6.51
C GLU A 13 4.54 -98.53 -6.65
N GLU A 14 5.36 -99.59 -6.62
CA GLU A 14 4.86 -100.99 -6.65
C GLU A 14 3.91 -101.29 -5.47
N ASN A 15 4.19 -100.75 -4.28
CA ASN A 15 3.30 -100.90 -3.12
C ASN A 15 2.01 -100.07 -3.26
N ALA A 16 2.06 -98.88 -3.85
CA ALA A 16 0.88 -98.08 -4.13
C ALA A 16 -0.02 -98.74 -5.19
N GLU A 17 0.55 -99.28 -6.27
CA GLU A 17 -0.20 -100.03 -7.29
C GLU A 17 -0.81 -101.32 -6.72
N ALA A 18 -0.09 -102.06 -5.87
CA ALA A 18 -0.60 -103.24 -5.20
C ALA A 18 -1.76 -102.91 -4.23
N LEU A 19 -1.64 -101.82 -3.47
CA LEU A 19 -2.72 -101.35 -2.60
C LEU A 19 -3.93 -100.88 -3.43
N ALA A 20 -3.70 -100.19 -4.54
CA ALA A 20 -4.74 -99.76 -5.48
C ALA A 20 -5.36 -100.93 -6.28
N ALA A 21 -4.70 -102.09 -6.35
CA ALA A 21 -5.30 -103.32 -6.86
C ALA A 21 -6.20 -103.97 -5.79
N TYR A 22 -5.72 -104.12 -4.56
CA TYR A 22 -6.51 -104.62 -3.41
C TYR A 22 -7.80 -103.80 -3.21
N PHE A 23 -7.67 -102.48 -3.19
CA PHE A 23 -8.79 -101.55 -3.05
C PHE A 23 -9.79 -101.57 -4.21
N ARG A 24 -9.41 -102.05 -5.40
CA ARG A 24 -10.34 -102.32 -6.52
C ARG A 24 -11.14 -103.60 -6.32
N GLU A 25 -10.62 -104.57 -5.58
CA GLU A 25 -11.30 -105.81 -5.23
C GLU A 25 -12.21 -105.61 -4.00
N GLU A 26 -11.77 -104.83 -2.99
CA GLU A 26 -12.53 -104.51 -1.77
C GLU A 26 -12.85 -103.01 -1.65
N PRO A 27 -13.89 -102.50 -2.34
CA PRO A 27 -14.28 -101.08 -2.32
C PRO A 27 -14.86 -100.64 -0.96
N ASN A 28 -15.16 -101.57 -0.05
CA ASN A 28 -15.57 -101.24 1.31
C ASN A 28 -14.40 -100.72 2.14
N ASP A 29 -13.19 -101.28 1.95
CA ASP A 29 -12.02 -100.88 2.72
C ASP A 29 -11.50 -99.50 2.29
N VAL A 30 -11.60 -99.17 0.99
CA VAL A 30 -11.41 -97.80 0.48
C VAL A 30 -12.29 -96.81 1.22
N ARG A 31 -13.59 -97.12 1.31
CA ARG A 31 -14.57 -96.27 1.99
C ARG A 31 -14.30 -96.18 3.49
N LEU A 32 -13.86 -97.26 4.13
CA LEU A 32 -13.46 -97.24 5.54
C LEU A 32 -12.21 -96.38 5.77
N CYS A 33 -11.21 -96.44 4.90
CA CYS A 33 -10.04 -95.56 4.93
C CYS A 33 -10.43 -94.09 4.72
N ALA A 34 -11.25 -93.79 3.71
CA ALA A 34 -11.75 -92.43 3.44
C ALA A 34 -12.62 -91.88 4.58
N ILE A 35 -13.52 -92.70 5.15
CA ILE A 35 -14.32 -92.32 6.33
C ILE A 35 -13.42 -92.11 7.55
N ARG A 36 -12.46 -93.00 7.82
CA ARG A 36 -11.54 -92.86 8.95
C ARG A 36 -10.70 -91.59 8.83
N ARG A 37 -10.15 -91.31 7.65
CA ARG A 37 -9.45 -90.07 7.34
C ARG A 37 -10.34 -88.85 7.59
N SER A 38 -11.55 -88.80 7.02
CA SER A 38 -12.44 -87.65 7.23
C SER A 38 -12.87 -87.48 8.70
N LEU A 39 -12.98 -88.57 9.46
CA LEU A 39 -13.23 -88.50 10.91
C LEU A 39 -12.00 -88.00 11.69
N LEU A 40 -10.78 -88.35 11.29
CA LEU A 40 -9.53 -87.85 11.89
C LEU A 40 -9.32 -86.37 11.56
N GLU A 41 -9.53 -85.94 10.32
CA GLU A 41 -9.52 -84.54 9.91
C GLU A 41 -10.56 -83.70 10.68
N ARG A 42 -11.77 -84.23 10.86
CA ARG A 42 -12.82 -83.60 11.70
C ARG A 42 -12.47 -83.62 13.18
N GLN A 43 -11.74 -84.62 13.68
CA GLN A 43 -11.29 -84.69 15.07
C GLN A 43 -10.21 -83.63 15.33
N ASP A 44 -9.23 -83.49 14.44
CA ASP A 44 -8.20 -82.45 14.54
C ASP A 44 -8.86 -81.06 14.46
N ARG A 45 -9.77 -80.82 13.49
CA ARG A 45 -10.56 -79.56 13.44
C ARG A 45 -11.41 -79.33 14.69
N LEU A 46 -12.01 -80.35 15.27
CA LEU A 46 -12.73 -80.21 16.54
C LEU A 46 -11.79 -79.79 17.68
N GLN A 47 -10.57 -80.33 17.71
CA GLN A 47 -9.56 -79.91 18.70
C GLN A 47 -9.08 -78.48 18.44
N ASP A 48 -8.89 -78.07 17.19
CA ASP A 48 -8.62 -76.68 16.83
C ASP A 48 -9.72 -75.77 17.36
N TYR A 49 -10.99 -76.12 17.16
CA TYR A 49 -12.12 -75.35 17.68
C TYR A 49 -12.13 -75.25 19.21
N LEU A 50 -11.86 -76.35 19.91
CA LEU A 50 -11.79 -76.36 21.38
C LEU A 50 -10.64 -75.49 21.90
N ASP A 51 -9.47 -75.54 21.27
CA ASP A 51 -8.33 -74.70 21.63
C ASP A 51 -8.65 -73.21 21.34
N MET A 52 -9.31 -72.91 20.21
CA MET A 52 -9.74 -71.53 19.88
C MET A 52 -10.73 -70.98 20.90
N CYS A 53 -11.72 -71.77 21.35
CA CYS A 53 -12.64 -71.38 22.41
C CYS A 53 -11.96 -71.26 23.80
N ALA A 54 -10.85 -71.96 24.03
CA ALA A 54 -10.09 -71.86 25.27
C ALA A 54 -9.17 -70.62 25.34
N GLU A 55 -8.89 -69.99 24.19
CA GLU A 55 -8.13 -68.74 24.07
C GLU A 55 -9.03 -67.49 23.97
N GLU A 56 -10.35 -67.64 23.79
CA GLU A 56 -11.26 -66.50 23.97
C GLU A 56 -11.26 -66.03 25.44
N PRO A 57 -11.25 -64.70 25.70
CA PRO A 57 -11.41 -64.19 27.05
C PRO A 57 -12.77 -64.63 27.60
N GLN A 58 -12.75 -65.35 28.72
CA GLN A 58 -13.98 -65.70 29.41
C GLN A 58 -14.60 -64.43 29.99
N GLU A 59 -15.90 -64.23 29.76
CA GLU A 59 -16.68 -63.23 30.50
C GLU A 59 -16.68 -63.63 31.98
N GLU A 60 -15.78 -63.05 32.78
CA GLU A 60 -15.89 -63.07 34.22
C GLU A 60 -17.12 -62.26 34.60
N SER A 61 -18.23 -62.96 34.81
CA SER A 61 -19.47 -62.40 35.33
C SER A 61 -19.32 -62.08 36.82
N GLU A 62 -18.40 -61.18 37.17
CA GLU A 62 -18.33 -60.61 38.51
C GLU A 62 -19.41 -59.54 38.66
N SER A 63 -20.40 -59.89 39.47
CA SER A 63 -21.42 -58.99 39.94
C SER A 63 -20.86 -58.07 41.02
N ASP A 64 -20.37 -56.89 40.64
CA ASP A 64 -20.12 -55.80 41.58
C ASP A 64 -21.00 -54.58 41.22
N GLU A 65 -22.10 -54.45 41.97
CA GLU A 65 -22.81 -53.20 42.15
C GLU A 65 -21.96 -52.29 43.06
N GLU A 66 -21.17 -51.33 42.52
CA GLU A 66 -20.77 -50.06 43.19
C GLU A 66 -19.73 -49.26 42.36
N ALA A 67 -20.17 -48.47 41.37
CA ALA A 67 -19.46 -47.29 40.84
C ALA A 67 -20.31 -46.48 39.82
N LEU A 68 -21.55 -46.12 40.20
CA LEU A 68 -22.35 -45.12 39.49
C LEU A 68 -22.34 -43.81 40.29
N ASP A 69 -21.23 -43.08 40.22
CA ASP A 69 -21.15 -41.65 40.58
C ASP A 69 -19.85 -41.06 40.00
N ASP A 70 -19.98 -40.32 38.90
CA ASP A 70 -19.17 -39.15 38.49
C ASP A 70 -19.53 -38.77 37.04
N TRP A 71 -20.72 -38.18 36.89
CA TRP A 71 -21.16 -37.46 35.68
C TRP A 71 -21.97 -36.22 36.10
N GLU A 72 -21.40 -35.34 36.91
CA GLU A 72 -21.92 -33.99 37.13
C GLU A 72 -20.81 -33.02 37.57
N ASP A 73 -20.54 -32.02 36.71
CA ASP A 73 -19.90 -30.70 36.93
C ASP A 73 -18.65 -30.37 36.09
N ASP A 74 -18.89 -29.79 34.90
CA ASP A 74 -18.05 -28.70 34.35
C ASP A 74 -18.74 -27.37 34.66
N PRO A 75 -18.12 -26.49 35.47
CA PRO A 75 -17.96 -25.12 35.01
C PRO A 75 -16.68 -24.41 35.53
N TRP A 76 -15.75 -24.09 34.62
CA TRP A 76 -14.80 -22.96 34.76
C TRP A 76 -13.77 -23.00 35.91
N ALA A 77 -13.14 -24.15 36.19
CA ALA A 77 -11.99 -24.22 37.11
C ALA A 77 -10.66 -24.01 36.37
N ALA A 78 -10.14 -22.77 36.38
CA ALA A 78 -8.77 -22.47 35.97
C ALA A 78 -7.84 -22.40 37.19
N GLU A 79 -6.74 -23.17 37.20
CA GLU A 79 -5.44 -22.77 37.75
C GLU A 79 -4.35 -23.80 37.36
N GLN A 80 -3.10 -23.34 37.33
CA GLN A 80 -1.95 -24.10 36.82
C GLN A 80 -1.35 -25.02 37.89
N GLU A 81 -0.98 -26.26 37.52
CA GLU A 81 0.31 -26.85 37.91
C GLU A 81 0.58 -28.11 37.05
N ALA A 82 1.72 -28.14 36.35
CA ALA A 82 2.07 -29.22 35.43
C ALA A 82 3.15 -30.13 36.06
N GLU A 83 2.72 -31.27 36.60
CA GLU A 83 3.60 -32.42 36.85
C GLU A 83 3.16 -33.65 36.05
N SER A 84 4.15 -34.42 35.64
CA SER A 84 4.00 -35.56 34.73
C SER A 84 3.13 -36.69 35.27
N SER A 85 2.23 -37.23 34.43
CA SER A 85 2.03 -38.69 34.39
C SER A 85 1.45 -39.17 33.06
N THR A 86 2.01 -40.28 32.57
CA THR A 86 1.48 -41.08 31.48
C THR A 86 0.16 -41.75 31.91
N SER A 87 -0.94 -41.45 31.23
CA SER A 87 -2.20 -42.20 31.35
C SER A 87 -2.50 -42.91 30.02
N GLY A 88 -2.25 -44.21 29.98
CA GLY A 88 -2.71 -45.04 28.88
C GLY A 88 -4.23 -45.15 28.94
N ALA A 89 -4.91 -44.69 27.88
CA ALA A 89 -6.35 -44.89 27.75
C ALA A 89 -6.67 -46.39 27.74
N LYS A 90 -7.49 -46.85 28.69
CA LYS A 90 -8.07 -48.19 28.62
C LYS A 90 -9.12 -48.18 27.52
N ASN A 91 -8.80 -48.72 26.35
CA ASN A 91 -9.80 -49.08 25.36
C ASN A 91 -10.81 -50.03 26.00
N THR A 92 -12.08 -49.65 26.04
CA THR A 92 -13.17 -50.51 26.50
C THR A 92 -13.54 -51.52 25.41
N ASP A 93 -13.72 -52.78 25.79
CA ASP A 93 -13.81 -53.92 24.88
C ASP A 93 -15.07 -53.94 23.98
N LEU A 94 -14.94 -53.36 22.79
CA LEU A 94 -15.89 -53.54 21.68
C LEU A 94 -15.91 -54.97 21.10
N THR A 95 -14.99 -55.84 21.52
CA THR A 95 -14.81 -57.22 21.05
C THR A 95 -15.87 -58.20 21.58
N SER A 96 -16.64 -57.80 22.59
CA SER A 96 -17.66 -58.60 23.29
C SER A 96 -18.98 -58.77 22.51
N SER A 97 -19.31 -57.85 21.59
CA SER A 97 -20.63 -57.85 20.92
C SER A 97 -20.76 -58.81 19.71
N ILE A 98 -19.69 -59.47 19.26
CA ILE A 98 -19.69 -60.31 18.07
C ILE A 98 -19.66 -61.79 18.48
N PRO A 99 -20.67 -62.62 18.11
CA PRO A 99 -20.70 -64.02 18.48
C PRO A 99 -19.57 -64.80 17.79
N PHE A 100 -18.87 -65.64 18.55
CA PHE A 100 -17.84 -66.54 18.01
C PHE A 100 -18.42 -67.47 16.92
N LEU A 101 -17.56 -67.86 15.97
CA LEU A 101 -17.93 -68.68 14.83
C LEU A 101 -18.58 -70.00 15.30
N PRO A 102 -19.84 -70.32 14.95
CA PRO A 102 -20.48 -71.53 15.44
C PRO A 102 -19.76 -72.80 14.98
N LEU A 103 -19.63 -73.80 15.86
CA LEU A 103 -18.98 -75.09 15.57
C LEU A 103 -19.50 -75.75 14.27
N SER A 104 -20.80 -75.67 14.01
CA SER A 104 -21.39 -76.19 12.77
C SER A 104 -20.86 -75.46 11.53
N THR A 105 -20.66 -74.15 11.60
CA THR A 105 -20.10 -73.34 10.52
C THR A 105 -18.61 -73.64 10.35
N PHE A 106 -17.86 -73.70 11.45
CA PHE A 106 -16.43 -74.03 11.41
C PHE A 106 -16.15 -75.44 10.85
N LEU A 107 -16.98 -76.45 11.15
CA LEU A 107 -16.78 -77.81 10.63
C LEU A 107 -17.25 -78.00 9.18
N LEU A 108 -18.08 -77.11 8.64
CA LEU A 108 -18.61 -77.20 7.28
C LEU A 108 -17.87 -76.32 6.26
N ASN A 109 -17.29 -75.19 6.69
CA ASN A 109 -16.52 -74.31 5.82
C ASN A 109 -15.14 -74.88 5.48
N ASP A 110 -14.56 -74.43 4.37
CA ASP A 110 -13.14 -74.63 4.09
C ASP A 110 -12.27 -73.87 5.12
N LEU A 111 -11.03 -74.31 5.35
CA LEU A 111 -10.13 -73.69 6.34
C LEU A 111 -9.77 -72.24 5.96
N GLU A 112 -9.62 -71.96 4.65
CA GLU A 112 -9.45 -70.60 4.11
C GLU A 112 -10.63 -69.69 4.50
N GLN A 113 -11.87 -70.12 4.21
CA GLN A 113 -13.08 -69.36 4.54
C GLN A 113 -13.23 -69.16 6.05
N SER A 114 -12.85 -70.15 6.84
CA SER A 114 -12.85 -70.06 8.31
C SER A 114 -11.84 -69.03 8.81
N ALA A 115 -10.61 -69.04 8.26
CA ALA A 115 -9.57 -68.07 8.58
C ALA A 115 -9.96 -66.64 8.16
N LEU A 116 -10.59 -66.47 6.99
CA LEU A 116 -11.11 -65.17 6.52
C LEU A 116 -12.19 -64.61 7.44
N LEU A 117 -13.14 -65.44 7.90
CA LEU A 117 -14.16 -65.02 8.86
C LEU A 117 -13.56 -64.66 10.23
N LEU A 118 -12.53 -65.36 10.69
CA LEU A 118 -11.86 -65.04 11.95
C LEU A 118 -11.02 -63.75 11.85
N ALA A 119 -10.39 -63.49 10.70
CA ALA A 119 -9.70 -62.23 10.41
C ALA A 119 -10.67 -61.04 10.37
N LEU A 120 -11.83 -61.19 9.72
CA LEU A 120 -12.85 -60.16 9.59
C LEU A 120 -13.55 -59.83 10.94
N HIS A 121 -13.69 -60.83 11.82
CA HIS A 121 -14.20 -60.63 13.19
C HIS A 121 -13.09 -60.37 14.24
N CYS A 122 -11.85 -60.07 13.81
CA CYS A 122 -10.73 -59.69 14.67
C CYS A 122 -10.37 -60.72 15.76
N ARG A 123 -10.62 -62.02 15.53
CA ARG A 123 -10.33 -63.11 16.49
C ARG A 123 -8.90 -63.65 16.28
N PHE A 124 -7.89 -62.83 16.59
CA PHE A 124 -6.48 -63.11 16.25
C PHE A 124 -5.83 -64.26 17.02
N GLY A 125 -6.27 -64.56 18.26
CA GLY A 125 -5.84 -65.76 19.00
C GLY A 125 -6.34 -67.04 18.33
N ALA A 126 -7.61 -67.08 17.95
CA ALA A 126 -8.18 -68.19 17.19
C ALA A 126 -7.46 -68.38 15.83
N LEU A 127 -7.19 -67.27 15.12
CA LEU A 127 -6.44 -67.28 13.87
C LEU A 127 -4.96 -67.71 14.04
N ARG A 128 -4.34 -67.41 15.19
CA ARG A 128 -3.00 -67.91 15.57
C ARG A 128 -3.00 -69.43 15.64
N ILE A 129 -3.96 -70.03 16.34
CA ILE A 129 -4.08 -71.49 16.48
C ILE A 129 -4.23 -72.15 15.10
N LEU A 130 -5.10 -71.61 14.23
CA LEU A 130 -5.24 -72.15 12.87
C LEU A 130 -3.95 -72.03 12.05
N ASN A 131 -3.26 -70.89 12.13
CA ASN A 131 -2.01 -70.70 11.40
C ASN A 131 -0.87 -71.57 11.96
N GLU A 132 -0.89 -71.93 13.24
CA GLU A 132 0.11 -72.83 13.82
C GLU A 132 -0.05 -74.29 13.37
N TRP A 133 -1.29 -74.79 13.22
CA TRP A 133 -1.55 -76.19 12.85
C TRP A 133 -1.75 -76.40 11.34
N HIS A 134 -2.28 -75.42 10.61
CA HIS A 134 -2.61 -75.51 9.18
C HIS A 134 -1.76 -74.58 8.30
N ALA A 135 -0.58 -74.18 8.79
CA ALA A 135 0.32 -73.21 8.16
C ALA A 135 0.56 -73.48 6.67
N GLN A 136 0.83 -74.74 6.30
CA GLN A 136 1.08 -75.14 4.90
C GLN A 136 -0.15 -74.98 3.99
N TYR A 137 -1.36 -75.22 4.52
CA TYR A 137 -2.60 -75.10 3.76
C TYR A 137 -3.03 -73.63 3.61
N LEU A 138 -2.84 -72.82 4.65
CA LEU A 138 -3.19 -71.39 4.64
C LEU A 138 -2.17 -70.51 3.92
N TRP A 139 -0.93 -70.99 3.73
CA TRP A 139 0.17 -70.26 3.08
C TRP A 139 -0.21 -69.56 1.75
N PRO A 140 -0.89 -70.22 0.78
CA PRO A 140 -1.22 -69.57 -0.50
C PRO A 140 -2.27 -68.46 -0.41
N TYR A 141 -2.93 -68.34 0.76
CA TYR A 141 -4.01 -67.39 1.05
C TYR A 141 -3.60 -66.34 2.10
N ARG A 142 -2.35 -66.34 2.59
CA ARG A 142 -1.90 -65.48 3.70
C ARG A 142 -2.19 -63.99 3.49
N PHE A 143 -1.92 -63.45 2.30
CA PHE A 143 -2.21 -62.05 1.98
C PHE A 143 -3.72 -61.77 1.82
N LEU A 144 -4.51 -62.76 1.38
CA LEU A 144 -5.97 -62.65 1.34
C LEU A 144 -6.56 -62.54 2.76
N ILE A 145 -6.05 -63.37 3.68
CA ILE A 145 -6.42 -63.37 5.11
C ILE A 145 -6.01 -62.05 5.77
N LEU A 146 -4.77 -61.59 5.57
CA LEU A 146 -4.29 -60.30 6.10
C LEU A 146 -5.06 -59.10 5.52
N ASN A 147 -5.44 -59.15 4.24
CA ASN A 147 -6.21 -58.09 3.60
C ASN A 147 -7.67 -58.02 4.08
N ALA A 148 -8.19 -59.11 4.66
CA ALA A 148 -9.54 -59.20 5.25
C ALA A 148 -9.63 -58.65 6.69
N ILE A 149 -8.49 -58.44 7.37
CA ILE A 149 -8.45 -57.74 8.66
C ILE A 149 -8.92 -56.29 8.43
N PRO A 150 -9.84 -55.74 9.24
CA PRO A 150 -10.28 -54.34 9.12
C PRO A 150 -9.13 -53.34 9.31
N GLU A 151 -9.20 -52.21 8.63
CA GLU A 151 -8.13 -51.20 8.55
C GLU A 151 -7.92 -50.41 9.85
N HIS A 152 -8.87 -50.49 10.78
CA HIS A 152 -8.84 -49.78 12.06
C HIS A 152 -8.15 -50.53 13.20
N ILE A 153 -7.75 -51.80 12.98
CA ILE A 153 -7.18 -52.64 14.02
C ILE A 153 -5.68 -52.43 14.17
N GLN A 154 -5.21 -52.38 15.42
CA GLN A 154 -3.81 -52.14 15.73
C GLN A 154 -2.91 -53.30 15.27
N PRO A 155 -1.85 -53.05 14.47
CA PRO A 155 -0.94 -54.10 13.98
C PRO A 155 -0.21 -54.91 15.07
N SER A 156 -0.24 -54.47 16.33
CA SER A 156 0.24 -55.21 17.50
C SER A 156 -0.59 -56.47 17.77
N GLU A 157 -1.91 -56.43 17.59
CA GLU A 157 -2.84 -57.52 17.91
C GLU A 157 -2.70 -58.72 16.96
N TYR A 158 -2.28 -58.48 15.73
CA TYR A 158 -2.06 -59.49 14.69
C TYR A 158 -0.60 -59.59 14.25
N ARG A 159 0.35 -59.09 15.06
CA ARG A 159 1.79 -59.06 14.76
C ARG A 159 2.36 -60.44 14.40
N HIS A 160 1.83 -61.51 15.00
CA HIS A 160 2.21 -62.91 14.76
C HIS A 160 1.74 -63.49 13.42
N LEU A 161 0.85 -62.79 12.71
CA LEU A 161 0.34 -63.17 11.39
C LEU A 161 1.02 -62.40 10.25
N LEU A 162 1.76 -61.32 10.56
CA LEU A 162 2.46 -60.52 9.57
C LEU A 162 3.63 -61.30 8.93
N PRO A 163 3.96 -61.05 7.66
CA PRO A 163 5.08 -61.71 6.99
C PRO A 163 6.41 -61.45 7.69
N ALA A 164 7.13 -62.52 8.03
CA ALA A 164 8.52 -62.45 8.51
C ALA A 164 9.49 -62.53 7.32
N PHE A 165 10.65 -61.89 7.40
CA PHE A 165 11.65 -61.84 6.34
C PHE A 165 12.99 -62.41 6.81
N SER A 166 13.61 -63.29 6.01
CA SER A 166 14.95 -63.82 6.27
C SER A 166 16.01 -63.04 5.51
N LEU A 167 16.84 -62.28 6.24
CA LEU A 167 18.03 -61.62 5.68
C LEU A 167 19.06 -62.60 5.10
N SER A 168 18.99 -63.89 5.43
CA SER A 168 19.93 -64.91 4.91
C SER A 168 19.46 -65.51 3.57
N ASP A 169 18.15 -65.57 3.36
CA ASP A 169 17.52 -66.19 2.19
C ASP A 169 16.95 -65.16 1.20
N GLU A 170 17.00 -63.86 1.55
CA GLU A 170 16.44 -62.71 0.83
C GLU A 170 14.93 -62.84 0.48
N ALA A 171 14.22 -63.66 1.25
CA ALA A 171 12.83 -64.05 1.02
C ALA A 171 12.01 -64.10 2.31
N GLU A 172 10.69 -64.10 2.15
CA GLU A 172 9.71 -64.34 3.20
C GLU A 172 9.93 -65.71 3.88
N THR A 173 9.86 -65.74 5.21
CA THR A 173 10.05 -66.97 6.00
C THR A 173 8.78 -67.80 6.00
N GLN A 174 8.81 -68.98 5.38
CA GLN A 174 7.70 -69.94 5.45
C GLN A 174 7.62 -70.59 6.85
N PRO A 175 6.43 -70.70 7.47
CA PRO A 175 6.27 -71.34 8.77
C PRO A 175 6.50 -72.86 8.72
N ASP A 176 7.08 -73.39 9.80
CA ASP A 176 7.35 -74.82 9.95
C ASP A 176 6.07 -75.68 9.94
N ALA A 177 6.18 -76.87 9.35
CA ALA A 177 5.10 -77.85 9.33
C ALA A 177 4.91 -78.51 10.72
N LYS A 178 3.90 -78.07 11.49
CA LYS A 178 3.47 -78.76 12.70
C LYS A 178 2.36 -79.77 12.37
N THR A 179 2.38 -80.93 13.02
CA THR A 179 1.31 -81.93 12.93
C THR A 179 0.67 -82.11 14.31
N ARG A 180 -0.68 -82.14 14.36
CA ARG A 180 -1.45 -82.36 15.60
C ARG A 180 -1.11 -83.68 16.30
N ARG A 181 -0.76 -84.71 15.53
CA ARG A 181 -0.57 -86.09 15.98
C ARG A 181 0.88 -86.54 15.73
N SER A 182 1.51 -87.08 16.77
CA SER A 182 2.91 -87.56 16.74
C SER A 182 3.10 -88.91 16.04
N THR A 183 2.01 -89.61 15.73
CA THR A 183 1.99 -90.83 14.91
C THR A 183 0.92 -90.69 13.83
N VAL A 184 1.32 -90.82 12.57
CA VAL A 184 0.43 -90.76 11.40
C VAL A 184 -0.42 -92.03 11.35
N ASP A 185 -1.74 -91.89 11.13
CA ASP A 185 -2.62 -93.05 10.99
C ASP A 185 -2.34 -93.79 9.67
N VAL A 186 -2.62 -95.09 9.62
CA VAL A 186 -2.43 -95.88 8.40
C VAL A 186 -3.26 -95.31 7.24
N SER A 187 -4.45 -94.75 7.49
CA SER A 187 -5.29 -94.14 6.45
C SER A 187 -4.75 -92.81 5.88
N GLU A 188 -3.72 -92.23 6.49
CA GLU A 188 -3.13 -90.93 6.11
C GLU A 188 -1.72 -91.06 5.52
N GLN A 189 -1.19 -92.28 5.43
CA GLN A 189 0.10 -92.52 4.77
C GLN A 189 0.01 -92.17 3.28
N PRO A 190 1.05 -91.57 2.67
CA PRO A 190 0.98 -91.08 1.28
C PRO A 190 0.71 -92.20 0.26
N ILE A 191 1.15 -93.42 0.54
CA ILE A 191 0.89 -94.63 -0.27
C ILE A 191 -0.59 -95.02 -0.23
N VAL A 192 -1.26 -94.83 0.91
CA VAL A 192 -2.70 -95.13 1.07
C VAL A 192 -3.54 -94.00 0.48
N HIS A 193 -3.12 -92.74 0.68
CA HIS A 193 -3.74 -91.56 0.07
C HIS A 193 -3.78 -91.65 -1.45
N SER A 194 -2.64 -91.89 -2.10
CA SER A 194 -2.56 -92.01 -3.57
C SER A 194 -3.35 -93.20 -4.11
N ALA A 195 -3.37 -94.33 -3.41
CA ALA A 195 -4.15 -95.51 -3.79
C ALA A 195 -5.67 -95.30 -3.66
N VAL A 196 -6.14 -94.50 -2.69
CA VAL A 196 -7.56 -94.12 -2.55
C VAL A 196 -7.97 -93.15 -3.66
N ASP A 197 -7.22 -92.09 -3.89
CA ASP A 197 -7.53 -91.07 -4.92
C ASP A 197 -7.55 -91.64 -6.35
N PHE A 198 -6.66 -92.62 -6.61
CA PHE A 198 -6.59 -93.33 -7.90
C PHE A 198 -7.84 -94.16 -8.20
N ILE A 199 -8.66 -94.47 -7.20
CA ILE A 199 -9.86 -95.30 -7.32
C ILE A 199 -11.13 -94.46 -7.24
N ASP A 200 -11.15 -93.46 -6.35
CA ASP A 200 -12.31 -92.59 -6.14
C ASP A 200 -12.37 -91.42 -7.15
N SER A 201 -11.92 -91.66 -8.39
CA SER A 201 -11.91 -90.69 -9.51
C SER A 201 -13.30 -90.32 -10.05
N ALA A 202 -14.34 -90.43 -9.22
CA ALA A 202 -15.64 -89.82 -9.43
C ALA A 202 -15.57 -88.33 -9.02
N PRO A 203 -16.42 -87.45 -9.58
CA PRO A 203 -16.38 -86.03 -9.25
C PRO A 203 -16.93 -85.80 -7.84
N SER A 204 -16.04 -85.83 -6.84
CA SER A 204 -16.31 -85.31 -5.50
C SER A 204 -16.68 -83.84 -5.64
N SER A 205 -17.97 -83.55 -5.43
CA SER A 205 -18.56 -82.21 -5.58
C SER A 205 -18.20 -81.29 -4.41
N SER A 206 -16.91 -81.18 -4.07
CA SER A 206 -16.37 -79.99 -3.42
C SER A 206 -16.30 -78.87 -4.47
N THR A 207 -17.46 -78.27 -4.74
CA THR A 207 -17.52 -76.93 -5.34
C THR A 207 -16.95 -75.92 -4.35
N SER A 208 -15.62 -75.89 -4.22
CA SER A 208 -14.90 -74.70 -3.75
C SER A 208 -15.07 -73.64 -4.84
N ILE A 209 -16.18 -72.92 -4.75
CA ILE A 209 -16.44 -71.73 -5.56
C ILE A 209 -15.49 -70.67 -5.04
N THR A 210 -14.49 -70.32 -5.84
CA THR A 210 -13.28 -69.55 -5.47
C THR A 210 -12.45 -70.23 -4.36
N SER A 211 -11.13 -70.34 -4.46
CA SER A 211 -10.14 -69.47 -5.13
C SER A 211 -9.03 -70.30 -5.81
N THR A 212 -8.39 -69.77 -6.87
CA THR A 212 -7.07 -70.28 -7.29
C THR A 212 -6.04 -69.93 -6.22
N PRO A 213 -5.07 -70.80 -5.89
CA PRO A 213 -3.95 -70.43 -5.02
C PRO A 213 -3.25 -69.20 -5.60
N LEU A 214 -3.28 -68.09 -4.86
CA LEU A 214 -2.81 -66.79 -5.37
C LEU A 214 -1.28 -66.72 -5.32
N ASP A 215 -0.71 -66.95 -4.13
CA ASP A 215 0.72 -66.68 -3.87
C ASP A 215 1.44 -67.92 -3.33
N LEU A 216 1.79 -68.87 -4.22
CA LEU A 216 2.44 -70.13 -3.83
C LEU A 216 3.89 -69.97 -3.35
N TYR A 217 4.57 -68.90 -3.77
CA TYR A 217 6.01 -68.70 -3.50
C TYR A 217 6.21 -67.68 -2.37
N PRO A 218 7.29 -67.82 -1.57
CA PRO A 218 7.72 -66.77 -0.65
C PRO A 218 8.02 -65.47 -1.40
N HIS A 219 7.52 -64.34 -0.90
CA HIS A 219 7.74 -63.05 -1.55
C HIS A 219 9.16 -62.52 -1.30
N SER A 220 9.72 -61.85 -2.31
CA SER A 220 10.96 -61.09 -2.20
C SER A 220 10.77 -59.83 -1.35
N SER A 221 11.88 -59.22 -0.91
CA SER A 221 11.84 -57.95 -0.16
C SER A 221 11.04 -56.85 -0.88
N ALA A 222 11.14 -56.78 -2.22
CA ALA A 222 10.42 -55.79 -3.03
C ALA A 222 8.89 -56.04 -3.08
N GLU A 223 8.48 -57.30 -3.21
CA GLU A 223 7.06 -57.71 -3.24
C GLU A 223 6.40 -57.53 -1.86
N LEU A 224 7.12 -57.88 -0.77
CA LEU A 224 6.68 -57.56 0.58
C LEU A 224 6.55 -56.05 0.80
N ALA A 225 7.55 -55.26 0.40
CA ALA A 225 7.49 -53.80 0.51
C ALA A 225 6.35 -53.19 -0.33
N GLN A 226 5.97 -53.82 -1.45
CA GLN A 226 4.81 -53.41 -2.24
C GLN A 226 3.49 -53.75 -1.53
N TRP A 227 3.36 -54.92 -0.90
CA TRP A 227 2.18 -55.27 -0.11
C TRP A 227 2.02 -54.34 1.10
N PHE A 228 3.09 -54.05 1.83
CA PHE A 228 3.09 -53.10 2.95
C PHE A 228 2.62 -51.70 2.50
N ARG A 229 3.11 -51.19 1.35
CA ARG A 229 2.64 -49.92 0.76
C ARG A 229 1.16 -49.96 0.41
N ALA A 230 0.71 -50.97 -0.34
CA ALA A 230 -0.70 -51.10 -0.73
C ALA A 230 -1.65 -51.20 0.49
N ARG A 231 -1.20 -51.82 1.59
CA ARG A 231 -1.96 -51.89 2.84
C ARG A 231 -1.98 -50.55 3.58
N VAL A 232 -0.87 -49.79 3.59
CA VAL A 232 -0.82 -48.39 4.07
C VAL A 232 -1.78 -47.52 3.27
N ASP A 233 -1.71 -47.55 1.93
CA ASP A 233 -2.58 -46.74 1.07
C ASP A 233 -4.07 -47.05 1.34
N LYS A 234 -4.41 -48.33 1.56
CA LYS A 234 -5.76 -48.75 1.95
C LYS A 234 -6.19 -48.15 3.30
N ILE A 235 -5.32 -48.16 4.32
CA ILE A 235 -5.60 -47.52 5.62
C ILE A 235 -5.79 -46.01 5.45
N MET A 236 -4.87 -45.34 4.76
CA MET A 236 -4.92 -43.87 4.57
C MET A 236 -6.16 -43.42 3.80
N VAL A 237 -6.61 -44.17 2.79
CA VAL A 237 -7.82 -43.84 2.00
C VAL A 237 -9.13 -44.22 2.71
N SER A 238 -9.14 -45.26 3.55
CA SER A 238 -10.38 -45.76 4.18
C SER A 238 -10.67 -45.19 5.56
N THR A 239 -9.65 -44.95 6.38
CA THR A 239 -9.81 -44.49 7.77
C THR A 239 -8.97 -43.26 8.11
N GLY A 240 -7.93 -42.94 7.33
CA GLY A 240 -7.04 -41.81 7.58
C GLY A 240 -6.15 -41.94 8.82
N MET A 241 -6.20 -43.06 9.55
CA MET A 241 -5.49 -43.24 10.81
C MET A 241 -4.00 -43.53 10.58
N VAL A 242 -3.19 -42.47 10.69
CA VAL A 242 -1.75 -42.51 10.39
C VAL A 242 -1.01 -43.50 11.29
N ASP A 243 -1.42 -43.62 12.55
CA ASP A 243 -0.74 -44.48 13.54
C ASP A 243 -0.80 -45.96 13.16
N MET A 244 -1.92 -46.41 12.60
CA MET A 244 -2.10 -47.81 12.16
C MET A 244 -1.21 -48.11 10.95
N ALA A 245 -1.09 -47.17 10.02
CA ALA A 245 -0.14 -47.26 8.92
C ALA A 245 1.31 -47.24 9.41
N LEU A 246 1.64 -46.34 10.36
CA LEU A 246 2.98 -46.19 10.93
C LEU A 246 3.43 -47.45 11.68
N TYR A 247 2.59 -48.02 12.55
CA TYR A 247 2.88 -49.29 13.25
C TYR A 247 3.14 -50.45 12.27
N LEU A 248 2.36 -50.52 11.19
CA LEU A 248 2.51 -51.57 10.18
C LEU A 248 3.86 -51.43 9.43
N VAL A 249 4.25 -50.21 9.06
CA VAL A 249 5.52 -49.92 8.40
C VAL A 249 6.71 -50.11 9.33
N GLN A 250 6.63 -49.66 10.58
CA GLN A 250 7.64 -49.90 11.60
C GLN A 250 7.85 -51.41 11.86
N HIS A 251 6.78 -52.21 11.81
CA HIS A 251 6.92 -53.66 11.86
C HIS A 251 7.74 -54.18 10.67
N GLY A 252 7.36 -53.85 9.43
CA GLY A 252 8.05 -54.30 8.23
C GLY A 252 9.53 -53.86 8.18
N ALA A 253 9.81 -52.61 8.55
CA ALA A 253 11.17 -52.08 8.69
C ALA A 253 11.96 -52.85 9.77
N SER A 254 11.34 -53.23 10.89
CA SER A 254 12.00 -54.04 11.93
C SER A 254 12.38 -55.46 11.48
N GLN A 255 11.80 -55.96 10.38
CA GLN A 255 12.20 -57.22 9.74
C GLN A 255 13.31 -57.05 8.68
N GLY A 256 13.79 -55.82 8.45
CA GLY A 256 14.82 -55.53 7.44
C GLY A 256 14.31 -55.49 5.99
N ILE A 257 13.01 -55.22 5.78
CA ILE A 257 12.42 -55.08 4.44
C ILE A 257 12.84 -53.73 3.83
N ALA A 258 13.54 -53.77 2.69
CA ALA A 258 14.18 -52.58 2.12
C ALA A 258 13.17 -51.56 1.57
N GLY A 259 13.44 -50.27 1.84
CA GLY A 259 12.66 -49.15 1.30
C GLY A 259 11.35 -48.84 2.04
N LEU A 260 11.12 -49.47 3.19
CA LEU A 260 10.05 -49.06 4.12
C LEU A 260 10.47 -47.91 5.05
N ASP A 261 11.77 -47.67 5.21
CA ASP A 261 12.29 -46.64 6.13
C ASP A 261 11.83 -45.22 5.75
N GLU A 262 11.90 -44.86 4.46
CA GLU A 262 11.47 -43.55 3.96
C GLU A 262 9.95 -43.35 4.11
N LEU A 263 9.17 -44.41 3.92
CA LEU A 263 7.72 -44.38 4.17
C LEU A 263 7.42 -44.24 5.67
N GLY A 264 8.22 -44.87 6.54
CA GLY A 264 8.09 -44.74 7.99
C GLY A 264 8.45 -43.34 8.50
N GLU A 265 9.50 -42.73 7.92
CA GLU A 265 9.84 -41.32 8.11
C GLU A 265 8.69 -40.40 7.66
N ASP A 266 8.12 -40.62 6.47
CA ASP A 266 7.00 -39.81 5.93
C ASP A 266 5.75 -39.92 6.81
N LEU A 267 5.35 -41.14 7.19
CA LEU A 267 4.19 -41.38 8.06
C LEU A 267 4.41 -40.84 9.47
N SER A 268 5.65 -40.88 9.98
CA SER A 268 6.00 -40.28 11.27
C SER A 268 5.84 -38.75 11.23
N LEU A 269 6.39 -38.09 10.22
CA LEU A 269 6.25 -36.64 10.02
C LEU A 269 4.79 -36.23 9.77
N PHE A 270 4.05 -37.02 8.99
CA PHE A 270 2.64 -36.78 8.71
C PHE A 270 1.75 -37.00 9.94
N SER A 271 2.03 -38.01 10.78
CA SER A 271 1.36 -38.22 12.07
C SER A 271 1.51 -36.98 12.96
N ARG A 272 2.69 -36.35 12.99
CA ARG A 272 2.91 -35.09 13.72
C ARG A 272 2.18 -33.90 13.10
N LEU A 273 2.05 -33.80 11.78
CA LEU A 273 1.22 -32.76 11.14
C LEU A 273 -0.26 -32.94 11.48
N VAL A 274 -0.76 -34.18 11.49
CA VAL A 274 -2.18 -34.47 11.72
C VAL A 274 -2.54 -34.35 13.20
N TYR A 275 -1.76 -34.93 14.12
CA TYR A 275 -2.13 -35.04 15.54
C TYR A 275 -1.48 -34.01 16.46
N ASP A 276 -0.22 -33.63 16.23
CA ASP A 276 0.52 -32.74 17.16
C ASP A 276 0.44 -31.25 16.79
N ALA A 277 0.25 -30.92 15.50
CA ALA A 277 0.38 -29.54 15.03
C ALA A 277 -0.76 -28.63 15.53
N PRO A 278 -0.51 -27.31 15.70
CA PRO A 278 -1.53 -26.37 16.18
C PRO A 278 -2.80 -26.38 15.32
N ARG A 279 -3.95 -26.44 15.98
CA ARG A 279 -5.28 -26.47 15.34
C ARG A 279 -6.08 -25.21 15.67
N PRO A 280 -6.85 -24.63 14.73
CA PRO A 280 -7.80 -23.57 15.03
C PRO A 280 -8.98 -24.10 15.85
N GLU A 281 -9.63 -23.22 16.62
CA GLU A 281 -10.85 -23.54 17.36
C GLU A 281 -12.03 -23.86 16.40
N ASP A 282 -12.11 -23.13 15.28
CA ASP A 282 -13.09 -23.34 14.20
C ASP A 282 -12.54 -24.29 13.12
N TRP A 283 -12.36 -25.58 13.43
CA TRP A 283 -11.87 -26.58 12.45
C TRP A 283 -12.85 -26.81 11.29
N THR A 284 -12.36 -26.81 10.06
CA THR A 284 -13.17 -27.05 8.84
C THR A 284 -12.68 -28.26 8.04
N GLU A 285 -13.52 -28.80 7.15
CA GLU A 285 -13.13 -29.85 6.19
C GLU A 285 -12.01 -29.39 5.22
N GLU A 286 -11.71 -28.09 5.12
CA GLU A 286 -10.59 -27.54 4.35
C GLU A 286 -9.25 -27.57 5.13
N ASP A 287 -9.26 -27.94 6.42
CA ASP A 287 -8.08 -28.12 7.27
C ASP A 287 -7.61 -29.59 7.35
N ASP A 288 -8.40 -30.54 6.84
CA ASP A 288 -8.08 -31.96 6.85
C ASP A 288 -6.96 -32.31 5.86
N TRP A 289 -5.80 -32.71 6.39
CA TRP A 289 -4.66 -33.15 5.58
C TRP A 289 -4.81 -34.60 5.12
N THR A 290 -4.53 -34.87 3.85
CA THR A 290 -4.47 -36.25 3.31
C THR A 290 -3.03 -36.66 2.99
N PHE A 291 -2.73 -37.95 3.10
CA PHE A 291 -1.38 -38.46 2.82
C PHE A 291 -0.98 -38.34 1.34
N GLU A 292 -1.95 -38.46 0.41
CA GLU A 292 -1.73 -38.22 -1.02
C GLU A 292 -1.37 -36.75 -1.30
N GLN A 293 -1.94 -35.81 -0.55
CA GLN A 293 -1.58 -34.39 -0.63
C GLN A 293 -0.17 -34.15 -0.07
N TRP A 294 0.14 -34.69 1.12
CA TRP A 294 1.48 -34.62 1.73
C TRP A 294 2.58 -35.11 0.77
N GLN A 295 2.40 -36.28 0.14
CA GLN A 295 3.37 -36.84 -0.82
C GLN A 295 3.62 -35.98 -2.06
N LYS A 296 2.70 -35.06 -2.40
CA LYS A 296 2.83 -34.14 -3.54
C LYS A 296 3.44 -32.79 -3.16
N MET A 297 3.41 -32.43 -1.87
CA MET A 297 3.91 -31.14 -1.40
C MET A 297 5.40 -30.97 -1.65
N GLN A 298 5.80 -29.77 -1.99
CA GLN A 298 7.21 -29.36 -2.01
C GLN A 298 7.68 -28.98 -0.60
N PRO A 299 8.99 -29.06 -0.30
CA PRO A 299 9.52 -28.71 1.03
C PRO A 299 9.04 -27.38 1.65
N PRO A 300 8.93 -26.24 0.94
CA PRO A 300 8.39 -25.00 1.53
C PRO A 300 6.88 -25.07 1.82
N GLU A 301 6.13 -25.89 1.09
CA GLU A 301 4.68 -26.10 1.31
C GLU A 301 4.47 -26.90 2.59
N VAL A 302 5.30 -27.93 2.85
CA VAL A 302 5.29 -28.68 4.12
C VAL A 302 5.61 -27.79 5.32
N ILE A 303 6.59 -26.89 5.20
CA ILE A 303 6.90 -25.91 6.26
C ILE A 303 5.70 -24.99 6.50
N SER A 304 5.04 -24.53 5.43
CA SER A 304 3.85 -23.70 5.53
C SER A 304 2.64 -24.46 6.11
N ALA A 305 2.55 -25.78 5.89
CA ALA A 305 1.51 -26.63 6.48
C ALA A 305 1.67 -26.75 8.00
N PHE A 306 2.89 -27.05 8.49
CA PHE A 306 3.18 -27.09 9.93
C PHE A 306 2.94 -25.76 10.65
N LEU A 307 3.12 -24.63 9.96
CA LEU A 307 3.00 -23.29 10.53
C LEU A 307 1.69 -22.57 10.15
N LYS A 308 0.73 -23.27 9.52
CA LYS A 308 -0.53 -22.69 9.00
C LYS A 308 -1.34 -21.94 10.07
N HIS A 309 -1.30 -22.42 11.31
CA HIS A 309 -2.02 -21.88 12.46
C HIS A 309 -1.09 -21.36 13.57
N SER A 310 0.22 -21.25 13.30
CA SER A 310 1.18 -20.70 14.25
C SER A 310 0.99 -19.20 14.41
N ILE A 311 0.95 -18.73 15.67
CA ILE A 311 0.86 -17.30 16.01
C ILE A 311 2.22 -16.77 16.47
N GLN A 312 2.33 -15.45 16.65
CA GLN A 312 3.57 -14.79 17.10
C GLN A 312 4.19 -15.44 18.36
N GLU A 313 3.38 -15.95 19.28
CA GLU A 313 3.84 -16.54 20.53
C GLU A 313 4.30 -18.01 20.39
N THR A 314 3.69 -18.78 19.48
CA THR A 314 3.97 -20.22 19.32
C THR A 314 4.99 -20.52 18.21
N VAL A 315 5.09 -19.68 17.18
CA VAL A 315 5.85 -19.99 15.95
C VAL A 315 7.30 -20.42 16.20
N ALA A 316 7.97 -19.84 17.21
CA ALA A 316 9.34 -20.24 17.55
C ALA A 316 9.41 -21.67 18.12
N HIS A 317 8.44 -22.04 18.96
CA HIS A 317 8.28 -23.39 19.46
C HIS A 317 7.95 -24.35 18.32
N ASP A 318 6.95 -24.01 17.49
CA ASP A 318 6.47 -24.82 16.37
C ASP A 318 7.58 -25.10 15.34
N ILE A 319 8.41 -24.10 15.01
CA ILE A 319 9.60 -24.29 14.16
C ILE A 319 10.56 -25.30 14.79
N SER A 320 10.86 -25.16 16.10
CA SER A 320 11.80 -26.06 16.78
C SER A 320 11.26 -27.50 16.95
N HIS A 321 9.94 -27.66 17.15
CA HIS A 321 9.30 -28.94 17.43
C HIS A 321 8.83 -29.70 16.18
N PHE A 322 8.53 -29.02 15.07
CA PHE A 322 8.01 -29.63 13.84
C PHE A 322 8.92 -29.40 12.63
N VAL A 323 9.25 -28.15 12.33
CA VAL A 323 10.01 -27.79 11.13
C VAL A 323 11.46 -28.27 11.19
N MET A 324 12.14 -28.10 12.33
CA MET A 324 13.53 -28.53 12.48
C MET A 324 13.71 -30.06 12.34
N PRO A 325 12.90 -30.92 12.99
CA PRO A 325 12.89 -32.36 12.72
C PRO A 325 12.65 -32.71 11.25
N TYR A 326 11.70 -32.04 10.57
CA TYR A 326 11.46 -32.24 9.15
C TYR A 326 12.70 -31.92 8.30
N LEU A 327 13.36 -30.78 8.55
CA LEU A 327 14.57 -30.39 7.84
C LEU A 327 15.74 -31.35 8.07
N TYR A 328 15.89 -31.92 9.27
CA TYR A 328 16.90 -32.95 9.55
C TYR A 328 16.64 -34.25 8.78
N VAL A 329 15.36 -34.66 8.61
CA VAL A 329 15.00 -35.82 7.78
C VAL A 329 15.36 -35.55 6.31
N LEU A 330 15.08 -34.36 5.78
CA LEU A 330 15.48 -33.99 4.41
C LEU A 330 17.00 -34.00 4.20
N GLU A 331 17.77 -33.47 5.16
CA GLU A 331 19.24 -33.48 5.15
C GLU A 331 19.77 -34.92 5.15
N SER A 332 19.26 -35.78 6.04
CA SER A 332 19.64 -37.19 6.12
C SER A 332 19.27 -37.98 4.85
N ARG A 333 18.10 -37.72 4.25
CA ARG A 333 17.71 -38.30 2.94
C ARG A 333 18.68 -37.91 1.83
N ALA A 334 19.07 -36.64 1.76
CA ALA A 334 20.02 -36.14 0.76
C ALA A 334 21.41 -36.81 0.91
N GLU A 335 21.87 -37.01 2.16
CA GLU A 335 23.08 -37.78 2.45
C GLU A 335 22.95 -39.25 2.03
N ARG A 336 21.85 -39.94 2.40
CA ARG A 336 21.58 -41.34 2.03
C ARG A 336 21.50 -41.54 0.51
N ALA A 337 20.95 -40.57 -0.22
CA ALA A 337 20.89 -40.56 -1.68
C ALA A 337 22.24 -40.24 -2.38
N GLY A 338 23.29 -39.93 -1.63
CA GLY A 338 24.61 -39.57 -2.16
C GLY A 338 24.68 -38.17 -2.76
N GLN A 339 23.73 -37.29 -2.44
CA GLN A 339 23.68 -35.88 -2.87
C GLN A 339 23.59 -34.94 -1.66
N PRO A 340 24.60 -34.87 -0.79
CA PRO A 340 24.56 -34.07 0.43
C PRO A 340 24.47 -32.57 0.12
N ASP A 341 23.37 -31.92 0.54
CA ASP A 341 23.21 -30.46 0.55
C ASP A 341 23.21 -29.94 2.01
N PRO A 342 24.38 -29.55 2.56
CA PRO A 342 24.47 -29.02 3.93
C PRO A 342 23.81 -27.64 4.08
N THR A 343 23.29 -27.05 3.00
CA THR A 343 22.58 -25.77 3.01
C THR A 343 21.07 -25.92 2.96
N ILE A 344 20.52 -27.14 2.81
CA ILE A 344 19.07 -27.36 2.66
C ILE A 344 18.27 -26.83 3.86
N ARG A 345 18.75 -27.12 5.08
CA ARG A 345 18.13 -26.69 6.35
C ARG A 345 18.12 -25.18 6.50
N THR A 346 19.27 -24.52 6.30
CA THR A 346 19.36 -23.06 6.42
C THR A 346 18.61 -22.36 5.31
N ARG A 347 18.75 -22.80 4.05
CA ARG A 347 18.04 -22.21 2.90
C ARG A 347 16.53 -22.24 3.09
N LEU A 348 15.93 -23.41 3.37
CA LEU A 348 14.47 -23.51 3.50
C LEU A 348 13.92 -22.73 4.71
N LEU A 349 14.64 -22.70 5.83
CA LEU A 349 14.27 -21.87 6.98
C LEU A 349 14.36 -20.37 6.66
N TYR A 350 15.43 -19.95 5.98
CA TYR A 350 15.65 -18.55 5.60
C TYR A 350 14.63 -18.08 4.56
N ASP A 351 14.33 -18.91 3.55
CA ASP A 351 13.29 -18.65 2.55
C ASP A 351 11.92 -18.42 3.22
N HIS A 352 11.59 -19.18 4.27
CA HIS A 352 10.38 -18.96 5.07
C HIS A 352 10.43 -17.65 5.88
N VAL A 353 11.52 -17.36 6.59
CA VAL A 353 11.69 -16.10 7.37
C VAL A 353 11.58 -14.86 6.48
N LEU A 354 12.05 -14.93 5.24
CA LEU A 354 12.00 -13.85 4.25
C LEU A 354 10.61 -13.67 3.61
N ALA A 355 9.74 -14.68 3.72
CA ALA A 355 8.35 -14.64 3.25
C ALA A 355 7.33 -14.37 4.38
N ALA A 356 7.72 -14.55 5.64
CA ALA A 356 6.88 -14.35 6.82
C ALA A 356 6.48 -12.87 7.03
N PRO A 357 5.30 -12.59 7.60
CA PRO A 357 4.94 -11.25 8.03
C PRO A 357 5.82 -10.79 9.19
N LEU A 358 5.94 -9.47 9.38
CA LEU A 358 6.98 -8.87 10.23
C LEU A 358 6.85 -9.25 11.72
N ASP A 359 5.63 -9.43 12.21
CA ASP A 359 5.29 -9.87 13.56
C ASP A 359 5.75 -11.31 13.84
N VAL A 360 5.49 -12.22 12.91
CA VAL A 360 5.97 -13.62 12.95
C VAL A 360 7.50 -13.66 12.82
N ALA A 361 8.07 -12.89 11.89
CA ALA A 361 9.52 -12.77 11.74
C ALA A 361 10.18 -12.26 13.03
N ALA A 362 9.59 -11.28 13.72
CA ALA A 362 10.11 -10.75 14.98
C ALA A 362 10.21 -11.83 16.08
N ALA A 363 9.23 -12.74 16.19
CA ALA A 363 9.31 -13.86 17.13
C ALA A 363 10.45 -14.83 16.79
N ILE A 364 10.70 -15.08 15.50
CA ILE A 364 11.82 -15.93 15.03
C ILE A 364 13.17 -15.28 15.35
N PHE A 365 13.29 -13.95 15.20
CA PHE A 365 14.48 -13.20 15.62
C PHE A 365 14.66 -13.20 17.15
N GLU A 366 13.58 -13.07 17.93
CA GLU A 366 13.62 -13.14 19.39
C GLU A 366 14.09 -14.52 19.89
N ALA A 367 13.66 -15.59 19.24
CA ALA A 367 14.13 -16.96 19.47
C ALA A 367 15.53 -17.25 18.87
N SER A 368 16.15 -16.29 18.19
CA SER A 368 17.50 -16.40 17.64
C SER A 368 18.51 -15.47 18.34
N LYS A 369 18.11 -14.79 19.42
CA LYS A 369 18.95 -13.78 20.12
C LYS A 369 20.37 -14.28 20.47
N PRO A 370 21.42 -13.49 20.20
CA PRO A 370 22.80 -13.82 20.56
C PRO A 370 23.08 -14.01 22.06
N THR A 371 22.15 -13.65 22.93
CA THR A 371 22.20 -13.92 24.38
C THR A 371 21.77 -15.35 24.74
N LEU A 372 21.05 -16.05 23.86
CA LEU A 372 20.60 -17.43 24.07
C LEU A 372 21.73 -18.44 23.80
N PRO A 373 21.74 -19.60 24.49
CA PRO A 373 22.63 -20.72 24.16
C PRO A 373 22.45 -21.17 22.71
N THR A 374 23.55 -21.49 22.01
CA THR A 374 23.54 -21.81 20.56
C THR A 374 22.57 -22.94 20.18
N HIS A 375 22.34 -23.91 21.08
CA HIS A 375 21.43 -25.04 20.87
C HIS A 375 19.93 -24.68 21.00
N GLN A 376 19.60 -23.49 21.51
CA GLN A 376 18.23 -22.98 21.63
C GLN A 376 17.88 -21.99 20.52
N ARG A 377 18.86 -21.54 19.73
CA ARG A 377 18.65 -20.58 18.64
C ARG A 377 18.16 -21.28 17.38
N LEU A 378 17.10 -20.75 16.77
CA LEU A 378 16.63 -21.19 15.45
C LEU A 378 17.66 -20.88 14.37
N VAL A 379 18.21 -19.65 14.36
CA VAL A 379 19.36 -19.27 13.53
C VAL A 379 20.61 -19.18 14.40
N SER A 380 21.56 -20.10 14.22
CA SER A 380 22.77 -20.16 15.07
C SER A 380 23.90 -19.22 14.62
N ASN A 381 23.85 -18.68 13.39
CA ASN A 381 24.90 -17.81 12.83
C ASN A 381 24.54 -16.34 12.97
N ASP A 382 25.30 -15.61 13.79
CA ASP A 382 25.11 -14.19 14.07
C ASP A 382 25.18 -13.31 12.80
N GLU A 383 25.99 -13.67 11.80
CA GLU A 383 26.03 -12.90 10.54
C GLU A 383 24.75 -13.07 9.72
N ASP A 384 24.17 -14.28 9.69
CA ASP A 384 22.99 -14.56 8.88
C ASP A 384 21.73 -13.99 9.52
N ILE A 385 21.66 -13.92 10.85
CA ILE A 385 20.64 -13.15 11.59
C ILE A 385 20.59 -11.71 11.07
N VAL A 386 21.74 -11.05 10.97
CA VAL A 386 21.82 -9.65 10.51
C VAL A 386 21.47 -9.51 9.03
N ARG A 387 21.92 -10.44 8.17
CA ARG A 387 21.55 -10.46 6.75
C ARG A 387 20.04 -10.63 6.55
N LEU A 388 19.40 -11.51 7.32
CA LEU A 388 17.95 -11.72 7.31
C LEU A 388 17.20 -10.49 7.83
N ALA A 389 17.61 -9.92 8.96
CA ALA A 389 16.96 -8.74 9.53
C ALA A 389 17.02 -7.54 8.59
N LEU A 390 18.19 -7.24 8.02
CA LEU A 390 18.34 -6.19 7.01
C LEU A 390 17.47 -6.44 5.76
N ALA A 391 17.37 -7.69 5.32
CA ALA A 391 16.54 -8.07 4.17
C ALA A 391 15.04 -7.92 4.44
N CYS A 392 14.55 -8.41 5.59
CA CYS A 392 13.14 -8.27 5.98
C CYS A 392 12.75 -6.81 6.23
N LEU A 393 13.62 -6.03 6.90
CA LEU A 393 13.31 -4.64 7.27
C LEU A 393 13.34 -3.70 6.06
N TYR A 394 14.36 -3.77 5.19
CA TYR A 394 14.42 -2.93 3.99
C TYR A 394 13.53 -3.42 2.84
N GLY A 395 13.12 -4.70 2.85
CA GLY A 395 12.14 -5.26 1.92
C GLY A 395 10.68 -5.00 2.32
N ASN A 396 10.41 -4.52 3.54
CA ASN A 396 9.06 -4.20 4.01
C ASN A 396 8.62 -2.80 3.56
N SER A 397 7.38 -2.68 3.10
CA SER A 397 6.73 -1.43 2.68
C SER A 397 5.80 -0.81 3.73
N SER A 398 5.63 -1.45 4.90
CA SER A 398 4.90 -0.89 6.05
C SER A 398 5.49 0.45 6.50
N ILE A 399 4.63 1.33 7.01
CA ILE A 399 4.94 2.68 7.50
C ILE A 399 4.48 2.91 8.95
N ASP A 400 4.00 1.85 9.60
CA ASP A 400 3.24 1.87 10.84
C ASP A 400 3.77 0.88 11.89
N GLN A 401 4.42 -0.21 11.48
CA GLN A 401 4.91 -1.29 12.36
C GLN A 401 6.28 -0.99 13.02
N TRP A 402 6.56 0.27 13.37
CA TRP A 402 7.87 0.70 13.90
C TRP A 402 8.31 -0.06 15.15
N SER A 403 7.40 -0.31 16.10
CA SER A 403 7.71 -1.07 17.32
C SER A 403 8.17 -2.50 17.01
N THR A 404 7.59 -3.16 16.01
CA THR A 404 8.01 -4.49 15.55
C THR A 404 9.36 -4.44 14.85
N MET A 405 9.63 -3.39 14.06
CA MET A 405 10.94 -3.17 13.42
C MET A 405 12.04 -2.96 14.47
N SER A 406 11.77 -2.17 15.51
CA SER A 406 12.69 -1.92 16.62
C SER A 406 12.92 -3.19 17.46
N ARG A 407 11.89 -4.01 17.73
CA ARG A 407 12.04 -5.35 18.36
C ARG A 407 12.98 -6.28 17.57
N ILE A 408 12.90 -6.27 16.24
CA ILE A 408 13.83 -7.05 15.39
C ILE A 408 15.26 -6.52 15.56
N PHE A 409 15.44 -5.20 15.54
CA PHE A 409 16.76 -4.58 15.71
C PHE A 409 17.39 -4.87 17.10
N GLU A 410 16.59 -4.88 18.17
CA GLU A 410 17.02 -5.27 19.52
C GLU A 410 17.53 -6.72 19.63
N CYS A 411 17.24 -7.58 18.65
CA CYS A 411 17.72 -8.96 18.61
C CYS A 411 19.13 -9.11 17.98
N MET A 412 19.72 -8.03 17.46
CA MET A 412 20.95 -8.08 16.68
C MET A 412 22.23 -8.24 17.54
N PRO A 413 23.28 -8.90 17.03
CA PRO A 413 24.56 -9.04 17.73
C PRO A 413 25.31 -7.70 17.83
N ALA A 414 25.90 -7.44 18.99
CA ALA A 414 26.87 -6.37 19.18
C ALA A 414 28.29 -6.90 18.88
N TRP A 415 28.96 -6.31 17.89
CA TRP A 415 30.33 -6.66 17.52
C TRP A 415 31.32 -5.59 17.99
N ASP A 416 32.31 -5.97 18.81
CA ASP A 416 33.41 -5.09 19.23
C ASP A 416 34.43 -4.87 18.09
N ILE A 417 34.08 -4.00 17.14
CA ILE A 417 34.93 -3.63 16.00
C ILE A 417 35.66 -2.31 16.30
N THR A 418 36.99 -2.35 16.38
CA THR A 418 37.82 -1.14 16.57
C THR A 418 37.75 -0.22 15.35
N ARG A 419 37.03 0.90 15.46
CA ARG A 419 36.70 1.86 14.37
C ARG A 419 37.89 2.72 13.86
N ASP A 420 39.15 2.34 14.13
CA ASP A 420 40.34 3.18 13.90
C ASP A 420 40.86 3.26 12.44
N THR A 421 40.24 2.57 11.49
CA THR A 421 40.75 2.47 10.09
C THR A 421 39.73 2.95 9.06
N GLY A 422 39.78 4.24 8.67
CA GLY A 422 39.30 4.78 7.38
C GLY A 422 37.85 4.53 6.94
N GLY A 423 37.03 3.86 7.75
CA GLY A 423 35.81 3.18 7.30
C GLY A 423 34.60 4.07 7.06
N GLU A 424 34.68 5.38 7.27
CA GLU A 424 33.58 6.31 6.96
C GLU A 424 33.29 6.34 5.45
N ASP A 425 34.33 6.34 4.61
CA ASP A 425 34.18 6.34 3.15
C ASP A 425 33.67 4.98 2.64
N GLU A 426 34.21 3.86 3.15
CA GLU A 426 33.78 2.51 2.79
C GLU A 426 32.32 2.28 3.20
N ALA A 427 31.93 2.72 4.40
CA ALA A 427 30.56 2.72 4.88
C ALA A 427 29.60 3.45 3.93
N ASP A 428 29.89 4.71 3.61
CA ASP A 428 29.02 5.53 2.77
C ASP A 428 28.90 4.93 1.36
N THR A 429 29.93 4.24 0.84
CA THR A 429 29.82 3.48 -0.42
C THR A 429 28.92 2.24 -0.33
N THR A 430 28.86 1.52 0.79
CA THR A 430 27.95 0.37 0.93
C THR A 430 26.48 0.80 0.99
N ILE A 431 26.18 1.88 1.71
CA ILE A 431 24.82 2.47 1.77
C ILE A 431 24.40 3.00 0.39
N ALA A 432 25.31 3.70 -0.31
CA ALA A 432 25.04 4.18 -1.67
C ALA A 432 24.83 3.03 -2.66
N SER A 433 25.56 1.91 -2.51
CA SER A 433 25.39 0.71 -3.33
C SER A 433 24.05 0.03 -3.06
N LEU A 434 23.63 -0.08 -1.80
CA LEU A 434 22.32 -0.60 -1.41
C LEU A 434 21.19 0.29 -1.95
N GLY A 435 21.26 1.61 -1.77
CA GLY A 435 20.30 2.55 -2.33
C GLY A 435 20.22 2.54 -3.86
N ALA A 436 21.33 2.27 -4.56
CA ALA A 436 21.35 2.10 -6.01
C ALA A 436 20.71 0.77 -6.45
N TYR A 437 20.93 -0.33 -5.71
CA TYR A 437 20.31 -1.64 -5.96
C TYR A 437 18.80 -1.64 -5.75
N VAL A 438 18.37 -0.93 -4.71
CA VAL A 438 16.97 -0.80 -4.24
C VAL A 438 16.13 0.17 -5.09
N LYS A 439 16.76 0.92 -6.00
CA LYS A 439 16.10 1.94 -6.82
C LYS A 439 15.23 1.31 -7.90
N PRO A 440 13.93 1.67 -8.00
CA PRO A 440 13.05 1.11 -9.02
C PRO A 440 13.53 1.44 -10.44
N THR A 441 13.52 0.43 -11.29
CA THR A 441 13.90 0.50 -12.72
C THR A 441 12.77 -0.03 -13.59
N THR A 442 12.87 0.14 -14.91
CA THR A 442 11.84 -0.35 -15.84
C THR A 442 11.70 -1.88 -15.89
N SER A 443 12.59 -2.63 -15.23
CA SER A 443 12.52 -4.10 -15.11
C SER A 443 12.32 -4.60 -13.67
N HIS A 444 12.55 -3.78 -12.64
CA HIS A 444 12.32 -4.14 -11.23
C HIS A 444 11.62 -2.98 -10.50
N THR A 445 10.37 -3.19 -10.07
CA THR A 445 9.56 -2.16 -9.39
C THR A 445 9.79 -2.07 -7.89
N THR A 446 10.12 -3.20 -7.25
CA THR A 446 10.30 -3.36 -5.80
C THR A 446 11.25 -4.52 -5.54
N SER A 447 12.29 -4.32 -4.73
CA SER A 447 13.18 -5.40 -4.29
C SER A 447 12.49 -6.26 -3.25
N THR A 448 12.46 -7.58 -3.45
CA THR A 448 11.93 -8.53 -2.46
C THR A 448 12.94 -8.79 -1.33
N PRO A 449 12.50 -9.21 -0.13
CA PRO A 449 13.42 -9.63 0.93
C PRO A 449 14.42 -10.70 0.46
N ALA A 450 13.99 -11.66 -0.35
CA ALA A 450 14.87 -12.69 -0.92
C ALA A 450 15.99 -12.12 -1.81
N GLU A 451 15.70 -11.14 -2.67
CA GLU A 451 16.71 -10.45 -3.48
C GLU A 451 17.69 -9.64 -2.61
N LEU A 452 17.19 -8.99 -1.55
CA LEU A 452 18.02 -8.26 -0.60
C LEU A 452 18.92 -9.19 0.23
N PHE A 453 18.44 -10.36 0.63
CA PHE A 453 19.24 -11.35 1.33
C PHE A 453 20.43 -11.83 0.48
N VAL A 454 20.22 -12.05 -0.82
CA VAL A 454 21.31 -12.35 -1.78
C VAL A 454 22.32 -11.20 -1.86
N PHE A 455 21.87 -9.95 -1.81
CA PHE A 455 22.75 -8.77 -1.78
C PHE A 455 23.58 -8.67 -0.48
N PHE A 456 23.01 -9.00 0.68
CA PHE A 456 23.71 -8.96 1.97
C PHE A 456 24.64 -10.16 2.21
N LYS A 457 24.42 -11.29 1.54
CA LYS A 457 25.25 -12.52 1.66
C LYS A 457 26.76 -12.32 1.47
N PRO A 458 27.28 -11.60 0.46
CA PRO A 458 28.73 -11.37 0.30
C PRO A 458 29.33 -10.32 1.25
N LEU A 459 28.55 -9.62 2.07
CA LEU A 459 29.08 -8.56 2.93
C LEU A 459 29.82 -9.11 4.16
N PRO A 460 31.01 -8.57 4.50
CA PRO A 460 31.75 -8.93 5.70
C PRO A 460 31.13 -8.30 6.96
N VAL A 461 31.46 -8.85 8.14
CA VAL A 461 31.00 -8.40 9.46
C VAL A 461 31.13 -6.88 9.67
N ILE A 462 32.23 -6.26 9.20
CA ILE A 462 32.45 -4.80 9.33
C ILE A 462 31.37 -4.00 8.58
N ALA A 463 31.00 -4.44 7.37
CA ALA A 463 29.96 -3.79 6.58
C ALA A 463 28.56 -4.06 7.16
N LEU A 464 28.31 -5.26 7.68
CA LEU A 464 27.06 -5.60 8.37
C LEU A 464 26.88 -4.78 9.66
N SER A 465 27.94 -4.63 10.46
CA SER A 465 27.94 -3.79 11.68
C SER A 465 27.58 -2.34 11.37
N ARG A 466 28.11 -1.81 10.27
CA ARG A 466 27.79 -0.45 9.83
C ARG A 466 26.39 -0.34 9.24
N ALA A 467 25.89 -1.36 8.55
CA ALA A 467 24.51 -1.40 8.09
C ALA A 467 23.51 -1.41 9.26
N LEU A 468 23.86 -2.02 10.41
CA LEU A 468 23.13 -1.90 11.66
C LEU A 468 23.19 -0.48 12.25
N ASP A 469 24.37 0.15 12.35
CA ASP A 469 24.49 1.56 12.80
C ASP A 469 23.62 2.52 11.95
N VAL A 470 23.44 2.21 10.66
CA VAL A 470 22.64 3.00 9.71
C VAL A 470 21.15 2.70 9.85
N LEU A 471 20.79 1.42 10.04
CA LEU A 471 19.43 0.99 10.30
C LEU A 471 18.88 1.65 11.58
N ASP A 472 19.67 1.74 12.64
CA ASP A 472 19.33 2.46 13.89
C ASP A 472 18.88 3.91 13.62
N VAL A 473 19.69 4.66 12.86
CA VAL A 473 19.39 6.05 12.46
C VAL A 473 18.16 6.12 11.53
N HIS A 474 17.90 5.10 10.71
CA HIS A 474 16.70 5.04 9.87
C HIS A 474 15.43 4.69 10.66
N LEU A 475 15.52 3.81 11.66
CA LEU A 475 14.42 3.48 12.56
C LEU A 475 14.05 4.69 13.42
N GLU A 476 15.03 5.32 14.07
CA GLU A 476 14.84 6.56 14.81
C GLU A 476 14.25 7.67 13.92
N GLY A 477 14.78 7.81 12.69
CA GLY A 477 14.26 8.76 11.72
C GLY A 477 12.81 8.49 11.30
N GLY A 478 12.46 7.22 11.16
CA GLY A 478 11.13 6.73 10.82
C GLY A 478 10.10 6.93 11.93
N GLU A 479 10.46 6.61 13.17
CA GLU A 479 9.63 6.89 14.35
C GLU A 479 9.35 8.39 14.50
N ILE A 480 10.36 9.25 14.32
CA ILE A 480 10.20 10.71 14.34
C ILE A 480 9.24 11.17 13.22
N LEU A 481 9.43 10.69 11.98
CA LEU A 481 8.55 11.04 10.86
C LEU A 481 7.11 10.56 11.06
N SER A 482 6.94 9.36 11.63
CA SER A 482 5.63 8.77 11.96
C SER A 482 4.89 9.58 13.02
N ARG A 483 5.58 9.95 14.13
CA ARG A 483 5.04 10.81 15.19
C ARG A 483 4.46 12.12 14.66
N TRP A 484 5.08 12.71 13.65
CA TRP A 484 4.61 13.96 13.02
C TRP A 484 3.65 13.75 11.82
N SER A 485 3.09 12.55 11.66
CA SER A 485 2.13 12.19 10.59
C SER A 485 2.69 12.29 9.16
N VAL A 486 4.00 12.08 8.99
CA VAL A 486 4.69 12.08 7.68
C VAL A 486 5.58 10.83 7.56
N ALA A 487 5.04 9.67 7.97
CA ALA A 487 5.72 8.38 7.91
C ALA A 487 6.28 8.07 6.51
N ALA A 488 7.40 7.37 6.46
CA ALA A 488 8.08 6.94 5.24
C ALA A 488 8.58 5.49 5.43
N PRO A 489 8.50 4.61 4.42
CA PRO A 489 9.02 3.25 4.54
C PRO A 489 10.54 3.27 4.67
N LEU A 490 11.15 2.27 5.32
CA LEU A 490 12.61 2.20 5.51
C LEU A 490 13.39 2.31 4.19
N GLN A 491 12.84 1.79 3.10
CA GLN A 491 13.38 1.93 1.74
C GLN A 491 13.59 3.39 1.31
N TRP A 492 12.75 4.34 1.76
CA TRP A 492 12.86 5.75 1.40
C TRP A 492 14.14 6.41 1.92
N PHE A 493 14.66 5.99 3.09
CA PHE A 493 15.89 6.55 3.65
C PHE A 493 17.10 6.21 2.77
N LEU A 494 17.15 4.97 2.24
CA LEU A 494 18.20 4.55 1.30
C LEU A 494 18.17 5.35 -0.01
N LEU A 495 16.97 5.60 -0.54
CA LEU A 495 16.78 6.32 -1.81
C LEU A 495 17.07 7.82 -1.67
N SER A 496 16.59 8.43 -0.58
CA SER A 496 16.74 9.87 -0.31
C SER A 496 18.13 10.25 0.24
N ASN A 497 18.96 9.30 0.68
CA ASN A 497 20.31 9.54 1.21
C ASN A 497 21.19 10.41 0.28
N SER A 498 20.99 10.31 -1.05
CA SER A 498 21.70 11.11 -2.07
C SER A 498 20.83 12.16 -2.80
N ASP A 499 19.56 12.34 -2.42
CA ASP A 499 18.65 13.31 -3.07
C ASP A 499 18.16 14.41 -2.10
N ALA A 500 18.83 15.56 -2.16
CA ALA A 500 18.47 16.73 -1.36
C ALA A 500 17.08 17.30 -1.69
N ASN A 501 16.50 17.01 -2.86
CA ASN A 501 15.15 17.47 -3.22
C ASN A 501 14.07 16.61 -2.57
N GLU A 502 14.28 15.29 -2.49
CA GLU A 502 13.36 14.42 -1.73
C GLU A 502 13.41 14.71 -0.24
N GLN A 503 14.60 14.86 0.35
CA GLN A 503 14.75 15.29 1.74
C GLN A 503 14.04 16.63 1.99
N ARG A 504 14.22 17.61 1.10
CA ARG A 504 13.53 18.91 1.17
C ARG A 504 12.01 18.76 1.04
N ALA A 505 11.52 17.87 0.18
CA ALA A 505 10.09 17.63 0.02
C ALA A 505 9.48 17.02 1.30
N TRP A 506 10.14 16.04 1.92
CA TRP A 506 9.69 15.47 3.20
C TRP A 506 9.80 16.48 4.35
N ALA A 507 10.88 17.27 4.45
CA ALA A 507 10.99 18.34 5.44
C ALA A 507 9.86 19.38 5.30
N ASN A 508 9.47 19.75 4.07
CA ASN A 508 8.32 20.63 3.83
C ASN A 508 6.98 19.99 4.22
N ARG A 509 6.78 18.69 3.95
CA ARG A 509 5.59 17.96 4.41
C ARG A 509 5.55 17.92 5.94
N MET A 510 6.67 17.59 6.59
CA MET A 510 6.82 17.52 8.04
C MET A 510 6.49 18.87 8.69
N ALA A 511 6.99 19.99 8.14
CA ALA A 511 6.70 21.32 8.68
C ALA A 511 5.26 21.82 8.43
N ARG A 512 4.58 21.37 7.36
CA ARG A 512 3.24 21.84 6.96
C ARG A 512 2.07 20.92 7.37
N ARG A 513 2.32 19.64 7.64
CA ARG A 513 1.31 18.63 8.02
C ARG A 513 1.47 18.10 9.45
N ALA A 514 2.37 18.71 10.22
CA ALA A 514 2.65 18.34 11.59
C ALA A 514 1.36 18.29 12.44
N GLY A 515 1.16 17.19 13.17
CA GLY A 515 -0.05 16.92 13.97
C GLY A 515 -1.14 16.12 13.25
N GLY A 516 -1.15 16.07 11.91
CA GLY A 516 -2.08 15.25 11.14
C GLY A 516 -3.55 15.57 11.40
N VAL A 517 -4.25 14.72 12.14
CA VAL A 517 -5.66 14.89 12.53
C VAL A 517 -5.81 15.86 13.72
N ASN A 518 -4.82 15.90 14.61
CA ASN A 518 -4.81 16.77 15.79
C ASN A 518 -3.80 17.91 15.55
N PRO A 519 -4.24 19.10 15.13
CA PRO A 519 -3.32 20.20 14.82
C PRO A 519 -2.49 20.58 16.04
N ILE A 520 -1.20 20.85 15.81
CA ILE A 520 -0.28 21.29 16.86
C ILE A 520 -0.82 22.52 17.58
N SER A 521 -0.81 22.51 18.92
CA SER A 521 -1.35 23.60 19.73
C SER A 521 -0.42 24.02 20.87
N GLY A 522 0.25 25.15 20.71
CA GLY A 522 1.10 25.74 21.75
C GLY A 522 2.58 25.81 21.38
N VAL A 523 3.34 26.63 22.13
CA VAL A 523 4.74 26.94 21.81
C VAL A 523 5.65 25.71 21.94
N ASP A 524 5.38 24.87 22.94
CA ASP A 524 6.21 23.72 23.28
C ASP A 524 6.22 22.70 22.13
N ASP A 525 5.06 22.25 21.63
CA ASP A 525 4.96 21.30 20.53
C ASP A 525 5.74 21.76 19.26
N TRP A 526 5.70 23.05 18.95
CA TRP A 526 6.49 23.63 17.84
C TRP A 526 8.01 23.65 18.16
N GLU A 527 8.41 23.76 19.43
CA GLU A 527 9.81 23.57 19.87
C GLU A 527 10.25 22.09 19.76
N TRP A 528 9.37 21.12 20.09
CA TRP A 528 9.61 19.69 19.86
C TRP A 528 9.78 19.39 18.36
N LEU A 529 8.88 19.87 17.51
CA LEU A 529 8.98 19.71 16.04
C LEU A 529 10.28 20.31 15.49
N LEU A 530 10.68 21.51 15.93
CA LEU A 530 11.95 22.12 15.52
C LEU A 530 13.15 21.26 15.97
N THR A 531 13.11 20.74 17.20
CA THR A 531 14.17 19.89 17.75
C THR A 531 14.32 18.61 16.94
N ASP A 532 13.22 17.96 16.61
CA ASP A 532 13.19 16.75 15.78
C ASP A 532 13.66 17.00 14.34
N MET A 533 13.19 18.07 13.69
CA MET A 533 13.67 18.45 12.36
C MET A 533 15.18 18.72 12.36
N LEU A 534 15.72 19.34 13.42
CA LEU A 534 17.16 19.58 13.59
C LEU A 534 17.96 18.32 13.95
N LYS A 535 17.32 17.31 14.56
CA LYS A 535 17.87 15.98 14.83
C LYS A 535 17.99 15.19 13.53
N LEU A 536 16.92 15.12 12.73
CA LEU A 536 16.93 14.54 11.37
C LEU A 536 17.94 15.19 10.43
N ALA A 537 18.19 16.49 10.59
CA ALA A 537 19.23 17.24 9.85
C ALA A 537 20.63 17.16 10.48
N GLY A 538 20.77 16.44 11.59
CA GLY A 538 22.03 16.23 12.28
C GLY A 538 22.88 15.12 11.67
N LYS A 539 24.07 14.96 12.25
CA LYS A 539 24.75 13.68 12.28
C LYS A 539 24.46 13.03 13.63
N GLY A 540 24.17 11.73 13.65
CA GLY A 540 24.10 10.93 14.87
C GLY A 540 25.48 10.75 15.52
N GLU A 541 25.52 10.14 16.69
CA GLU A 541 26.77 9.94 17.46
C GLU A 541 27.78 9.08 16.67
N ASN A 542 27.31 8.16 15.84
CA ASN A 542 28.11 7.30 14.94
C ASN A 542 28.57 8.01 13.64
N GLY A 543 28.45 9.34 13.55
CA GLY A 543 28.87 10.16 12.39
C GLY A 543 27.93 10.08 11.17
N ILE A 544 26.99 9.15 11.18
CA ILE A 544 25.96 8.90 10.15
C ILE A 544 25.02 10.10 10.04
N ARG A 545 24.61 10.42 8.83
CA ARG A 545 23.67 11.50 8.53
C ARG A 545 22.23 11.04 8.82
N GLY A 546 21.45 11.87 9.50
CA GLY A 546 20.00 11.64 9.61
C GLY A 546 19.27 11.86 8.29
N ALA A 547 17.95 11.62 8.29
CA ALA A 547 17.07 11.68 7.13
C ALA A 547 17.12 12.99 6.30
N PHE A 548 17.52 14.11 6.92
CA PHE A 548 17.65 15.42 6.28
C PHE A 548 19.12 15.89 6.22
N GLY A 549 20.10 14.99 6.35
CA GLY A 549 21.52 15.33 6.48
C GLY A 549 22.22 15.84 5.20
N LEU A 550 21.51 16.04 4.09
CA LEU A 550 21.95 16.87 2.96
C LEU A 550 21.49 18.33 3.09
N LEU A 551 20.49 18.62 3.93
CA LEU A 551 19.97 19.97 4.14
C LEU A 551 20.79 20.69 5.22
N PRO A 552 21.34 21.89 4.95
CA PRO A 552 21.99 22.66 5.99
C PRO A 552 20.97 23.08 7.06
N ARG A 553 21.38 23.09 8.33
CA ARG A 553 20.49 23.40 9.47
C ARG A 553 19.72 24.72 9.32
N ASP A 554 20.30 25.72 8.65
CA ASP A 554 19.63 27.00 8.40
C ASP A 554 18.54 26.92 7.32
N GLU A 555 18.65 26.00 6.35
CA GLU A 555 17.57 25.68 5.42
C GLU A 555 16.43 24.93 6.15
N VAL A 556 16.76 24.00 7.04
CA VAL A 556 15.74 23.28 7.82
C VAL A 556 14.97 24.22 8.75
N LYS A 557 15.65 25.17 9.40
CA LYS A 557 15.01 26.28 10.14
C LYS A 557 14.11 27.16 9.24
N ARG A 558 14.54 27.43 7.99
CA ARG A 558 13.76 28.19 7.01
C ARG A 558 12.48 27.44 6.60
N ILE A 559 12.57 26.13 6.37
CA ILE A 559 11.44 25.25 6.06
C ILE A 559 10.48 25.18 7.25
N PHE A 560 10.99 24.98 8.47
CA PHE A 560 10.21 25.03 9.71
C PHE A 560 9.45 26.35 9.85
N LEU A 561 10.12 27.50 9.67
CA LEU A 561 9.47 28.81 9.74
C LEU A 561 8.37 28.97 8.69
N SER A 562 8.60 28.49 7.46
CA SER A 562 7.56 28.52 6.41
C SER A 562 6.34 27.67 6.80
N GLY A 563 6.55 26.47 7.37
CA GLY A 563 5.47 25.62 7.87
C GLY A 563 4.68 26.27 9.01
N LEU A 564 5.38 26.79 10.02
CA LEU A 564 4.79 27.50 11.17
C LEU A 564 4.03 28.77 10.77
N LEU A 565 4.47 29.50 9.74
CA LEU A 565 3.70 30.63 9.22
C LEU A 565 2.50 30.17 8.39
N SER A 566 2.61 29.04 7.68
CA SER A 566 1.51 28.46 6.88
C SER A 566 0.34 27.95 7.75
N SER A 567 0.58 27.59 9.02
CA SER A 567 -0.49 27.23 9.96
C SER A 567 -1.22 28.44 10.58
N GLY A 568 -0.72 29.66 10.38
CA GLY A 568 -1.30 30.89 10.93
C GLY A 568 -0.87 31.24 12.37
N GLU A 569 0.03 30.45 12.98
CA GLU A 569 0.47 30.60 14.38
C GLU A 569 1.53 31.71 14.59
N PHE A 570 1.18 32.95 14.19
CA PHE A 570 2.09 34.09 14.15
C PHE A 570 2.65 34.51 15.52
N GLU A 571 1.90 34.32 16.61
CA GLU A 571 2.39 34.65 17.97
C GLU A 571 3.38 33.60 18.51
N VAL A 572 3.25 32.34 18.08
CA VAL A 572 4.26 31.30 18.33
C VAL A 572 5.54 31.64 17.57
N ALA A 573 5.43 32.00 16.28
CA ALA A 573 6.58 32.42 15.48
C ALA A 573 7.36 33.59 16.10
N LYS A 574 6.67 34.66 16.54
CA LYS A 574 7.29 35.78 17.27
C LYS A 574 7.97 35.33 18.56
N THR A 575 7.36 34.40 19.28
CA THR A 575 7.89 33.90 20.56
C THR A 575 9.17 33.08 20.36
N LEU A 576 9.19 32.17 19.38
CA LEU A 576 10.37 31.34 19.07
C LEU A 576 11.55 32.15 18.48
N LEU A 577 11.26 33.19 17.68
CA LEU A 577 12.26 34.10 17.10
C LEU A 577 12.85 35.08 18.14
N TYR A 578 11.99 35.83 18.85
CA TYR A 578 12.42 37.01 19.62
C TYR A 578 12.37 36.87 21.14
N LYS A 579 11.51 36.01 21.71
CA LYS A 579 11.41 35.85 23.17
C LYS A 579 12.33 34.74 23.69
N MET A 580 12.32 33.58 23.02
CA MET A 580 13.08 32.39 23.45
C MET A 580 14.37 32.19 22.64
N HIS A 581 14.52 32.88 21.50
CA HIS A 581 15.69 32.80 20.60
C HIS A 581 16.11 31.37 20.21
N ARG A 582 15.14 30.44 20.16
CA ARG A 582 15.31 29.05 19.72
C ARG A 582 15.54 29.00 18.20
N LEU A 583 14.78 29.79 17.46
CA LEU A 583 14.89 29.88 16.01
C LEU A 583 15.84 31.03 15.63
N ARG A 584 17.13 30.72 15.48
CA ARG A 584 18.14 31.69 15.03
C ARG A 584 18.28 31.67 13.50
N LEU A 585 17.76 32.72 12.87
CA LEU A 585 17.82 33.02 11.44
C LEU A 585 18.23 34.49 11.23
N ASP A 586 18.81 34.81 10.07
CA ASP A 586 19.09 36.19 9.69
C ASP A 586 17.79 36.97 9.42
N SER A 587 17.79 38.28 9.72
CA SER A 587 16.61 39.14 9.58
C SER A 587 16.09 39.19 8.14
N ASN A 588 16.98 39.19 7.13
CA ASN A 588 16.57 39.18 5.73
C ASN A 588 15.91 37.84 5.36
N THR A 589 16.39 36.73 5.91
CA THR A 589 15.77 35.40 5.69
C THR A 589 14.40 35.30 6.38
N VAL A 590 14.23 35.84 7.59
CA VAL A 590 12.90 35.91 8.23
C VAL A 590 11.95 36.76 7.39
N GLU A 591 12.40 37.92 6.91
CA GLU A 591 11.62 38.82 6.05
C GLU A 591 11.20 38.15 4.73
N ASP A 592 12.12 37.51 4.02
CA ASP A 592 11.84 36.81 2.76
C ASP A 592 10.83 35.66 2.94
N VAL A 593 10.92 34.88 4.03
CA VAL A 593 9.96 33.80 4.33
C VAL A 593 8.59 34.38 4.68
N CYS A 594 8.53 35.45 5.48
CA CYS A 594 7.26 36.10 5.83
C CYS A 594 6.58 36.72 4.60
N LEU A 595 7.35 37.30 3.67
CA LEU A 595 6.84 37.80 2.39
C LEU A 595 6.30 36.64 1.53
N ALA A 596 7.03 35.53 1.42
CA ALA A 596 6.59 34.36 0.64
C ALA A 596 5.28 33.76 1.20
N CYS A 597 5.19 33.54 2.51
CA CYS A 597 3.98 33.02 3.16
C CYS A 597 2.80 34.03 3.07
N SER A 598 3.05 35.32 3.23
CA SER A 598 2.04 36.36 3.01
C SER A 598 1.54 36.40 1.56
N GLN A 599 2.42 36.14 0.59
CA GLN A 599 2.06 36.06 -0.82
C GLN A 599 1.21 34.82 -1.11
N GLU A 600 1.58 33.66 -0.56
CA GLU A 600 0.80 32.41 -0.64
C GLU A 600 -0.62 32.56 -0.08
N PHE A 601 -0.77 33.12 1.13
CA PHE A 601 -2.10 33.40 1.71
C PHE A 601 -2.93 34.37 0.87
N TYR A 602 -2.31 35.39 0.27
CA TYR A 602 -3.00 36.35 -0.58
C TYR A 602 -3.47 35.73 -1.90
N ASP A 603 -2.66 34.87 -2.53
CA ASP A 603 -2.97 34.28 -3.83
C ASP A 603 -4.08 33.22 -3.73
N ASN A 604 -4.18 32.54 -2.59
CA ASN A 604 -5.27 31.59 -2.30
C ASN A 604 -6.59 32.29 -1.90
N ALA A 605 -6.52 33.50 -1.32
CA ALA A 605 -7.65 34.16 -0.70
C ALA A 605 -8.86 34.41 -1.64
N ASN A 606 -10.03 33.88 -1.28
CA ASN A 606 -11.27 34.11 -2.04
C ASN A 606 -11.85 35.54 -1.89
N SER A 607 -11.39 36.32 -0.91
CA SER A 607 -11.88 37.67 -0.61
C SER A 607 -10.72 38.60 -0.29
N GLY A 608 -10.76 39.82 -0.81
CA GLY A 608 -9.72 40.83 -0.54
C GLY A 608 -9.83 41.54 0.81
N ASN A 609 -10.79 41.19 1.68
CA ASN A 609 -10.94 41.84 2.98
C ASN A 609 -9.85 41.41 3.98
N TYR A 610 -8.87 42.27 4.25
CA TYR A 610 -7.75 42.02 5.19
C TYR A 610 -8.15 41.81 6.66
N THR A 611 -9.42 41.96 7.02
CA THR A 611 -9.92 41.67 8.39
C THR A 611 -10.48 40.25 8.55
N TYR A 612 -10.58 39.46 7.47
CA TYR A 612 -11.18 38.13 7.49
C TYR A 612 -10.45 37.11 6.59
N GLY A 613 -10.53 35.83 6.96
CA GLY A 613 -10.01 34.71 6.16
C GLY A 613 -8.50 34.77 5.88
N GLU A 614 -8.09 34.20 4.76
CA GLU A 614 -6.68 34.12 4.36
C GLU A 614 -6.04 35.49 4.11
N MET A 615 -6.81 36.49 3.69
CA MET A 615 -6.30 37.86 3.53
C MET A 615 -5.92 38.51 4.86
N LYS A 616 -6.60 38.15 5.96
CA LYS A 616 -6.15 38.48 7.31
C LYS A 616 -4.86 37.76 7.66
N MET A 617 -4.75 36.47 7.35
CA MET A 617 -3.51 35.70 7.59
C MET A 617 -2.32 36.28 6.82
N ALA A 618 -2.52 36.71 5.57
CA ALA A 618 -1.52 37.44 4.79
C ALA A 618 -1.06 38.72 5.50
N TYR A 619 -2.00 39.54 6.00
CA TYR A 619 -1.68 40.79 6.69
C TYR A 619 -0.98 40.56 8.06
N ASP A 620 -1.49 39.62 8.86
CA ASP A 620 -0.98 39.31 10.20
C ASP A 620 0.39 38.61 10.15
N CYS A 621 0.67 37.81 9.11
CA CYS A 621 2.00 37.23 8.84
C CYS A 621 3.08 38.32 8.73
N LEU A 622 2.76 39.44 8.09
CA LEU A 622 3.65 40.60 7.96
C LEU A 622 3.84 41.38 9.28
N SER A 623 3.24 40.95 10.39
CA SER A 623 3.53 41.46 11.74
C SER A 623 4.64 40.70 12.47
N VAL A 624 5.08 39.56 11.94
CA VAL A 624 6.16 38.74 12.51
C VAL A 624 7.56 39.37 12.33
N PRO A 625 8.00 39.81 11.13
CA PRO A 625 9.31 40.45 10.97
C PRO A 625 9.29 41.91 11.47
N PRO A 626 10.47 42.52 11.74
CA PRO A 626 10.55 43.96 11.95
C PRO A 626 10.06 44.72 10.72
N ILE A 627 9.51 45.93 10.92
CA ILE A 627 8.94 46.73 9.83
C ILE A 627 10.06 47.22 8.90
N SER A 628 10.07 46.71 7.67
CA SER A 628 10.92 47.13 6.57
C SER A 628 10.11 47.85 5.47
N ASP A 629 10.80 48.53 4.56
CA ASP A 629 10.16 49.12 3.37
C ASP A 629 9.48 48.09 2.46
N ARG A 630 9.97 46.84 2.41
CA ARG A 630 9.34 45.77 1.60
C ARG A 630 8.06 45.27 2.29
N ILE A 631 8.14 45.03 3.59
CA ILE A 631 7.00 44.63 4.43
C ILE A 631 5.90 45.70 4.41
N GLN A 632 6.25 46.98 4.51
CA GLN A 632 5.26 48.06 4.47
C GLN A 632 4.61 48.19 3.07
N LYS A 633 5.36 47.96 1.99
CA LYS A 633 4.79 47.95 0.63
C LYS A 633 3.80 46.80 0.42
N GLU A 634 4.07 45.61 0.95
CA GLU A 634 3.13 44.48 0.87
C GLU A 634 1.89 44.73 1.74
N LYS A 635 2.04 45.29 2.97
CA LYS A 635 0.90 45.71 3.81
C LYS A 635 0.02 46.76 3.13
N ASP A 636 0.64 47.82 2.59
CA ASP A 636 -0.07 48.85 1.84
C ASP A 636 -0.82 48.22 0.64
N PHE A 637 -0.21 47.27 -0.07
CA PHE A 637 -0.84 46.57 -1.18
C PHE A 637 -2.03 45.67 -0.76
N ILE A 638 -1.94 44.99 0.38
CA ILE A 638 -3.06 44.23 0.97
C ILE A 638 -4.22 45.17 1.35
N GLU A 639 -3.93 46.30 2.00
CA GLU A 639 -4.94 47.30 2.33
C GLU A 639 -5.57 47.93 1.08
N ALA A 640 -4.80 48.18 0.02
CA ALA A 640 -5.32 48.60 -1.28
C ALA A 640 -6.24 47.55 -1.89
N THR A 641 -5.89 46.27 -1.80
CA THR A 641 -6.71 45.14 -2.28
C THR A 641 -8.06 45.08 -1.58
N SER A 642 -8.09 45.32 -0.26
CA SER A 642 -9.34 45.41 0.51
C SER A 642 -10.19 46.61 0.11
N ARG A 643 -9.58 47.78 -0.11
CA ARG A 643 -10.29 48.96 -0.60
C ARG A 643 -10.88 48.72 -1.99
N LEU A 644 -10.11 48.16 -2.92
CA LEU A 644 -10.58 47.76 -4.25
C LEU A 644 -11.78 46.80 -4.17
N SER A 645 -11.68 45.78 -3.31
CA SER A 645 -12.77 44.82 -3.10
C SER A 645 -14.04 45.47 -2.55
N SER A 646 -13.92 46.48 -1.67
CA SER A 646 -15.07 47.21 -1.12
C SER A 646 -15.86 48.01 -2.16
N TYR A 647 -15.25 48.35 -3.31
CA TYR A 647 -15.93 49.00 -4.44
C TYR A 647 -16.68 48.01 -5.36
N ASN A 648 -16.74 46.72 -5.02
CA ASN A 648 -17.41 45.66 -5.80
C ASN A 648 -16.98 45.62 -7.27
N ILE A 649 -15.68 45.84 -7.50
CA ILE A 649 -15.09 45.85 -8.85
C ILE A 649 -15.32 44.50 -9.51
N MET A 650 -15.91 44.50 -10.70
CA MET A 650 -16.14 43.29 -11.48
C MET A 650 -14.94 42.96 -12.38
N SER A 651 -14.61 41.67 -12.46
CA SER A 651 -13.69 41.13 -13.47
C SER A 651 -14.45 40.75 -14.75
N ARG A 652 -15.61 40.12 -14.56
CA ARG A 652 -16.60 39.78 -15.60
C ARG A 652 -18.00 40.13 -15.09
N PRO A 653 -19.02 40.31 -15.95
CA PRO A 653 -20.39 40.57 -15.49
C PRO A 653 -20.85 39.56 -14.43
N GLY A 654 -21.14 40.04 -13.23
CA GLY A 654 -21.58 39.21 -12.09
C GLY A 654 -20.48 38.51 -11.29
N ILE A 655 -19.19 38.65 -11.66
CA ILE A 655 -18.06 38.03 -10.93
C ILE A 655 -17.14 39.14 -10.40
N PRO A 656 -16.98 39.28 -9.07
CA PRO A 656 -16.05 40.25 -8.49
C PRO A 656 -14.60 39.87 -8.82
N ILE A 657 -13.71 40.87 -8.89
CA ILE A 657 -12.28 40.65 -9.07
C ILE A 657 -11.69 39.96 -7.83
N THR A 658 -10.87 38.94 -8.05
CA THR A 658 -10.19 38.22 -6.96
C THR A 658 -8.84 38.87 -6.61
N PRO A 659 -8.29 38.64 -5.40
CA PRO A 659 -6.98 39.14 -5.02
C PRO A 659 -5.87 38.77 -6.01
N ILE A 660 -5.78 37.49 -6.40
CA ILE A 660 -4.80 37.03 -7.39
C ILE A 660 -4.92 37.77 -8.74
N GLU A 661 -6.13 38.09 -9.20
CA GLU A 661 -6.33 38.93 -10.40
C GLU A 661 -5.82 40.36 -10.19
N ILE A 662 -6.05 40.97 -9.01
CA ILE A 662 -5.50 42.28 -8.64
C ILE A 662 -3.97 42.28 -8.70
N ARG A 663 -3.30 41.30 -8.06
CA ARG A 663 -1.83 41.18 -8.04
C ARG A 663 -1.23 40.93 -9.42
N LEU A 664 -1.92 40.18 -10.29
CA LEU A 664 -1.48 39.94 -11.67
C LEU A 664 -1.73 41.11 -12.63
N THR A 665 -2.43 42.19 -12.22
CA THR A 665 -2.60 43.37 -13.07
C THR A 665 -1.30 44.14 -13.30
N LYS A 666 -0.88 44.23 -14.57
CA LYS A 666 0.32 44.98 -14.97
C LYS A 666 0.10 46.50 -14.90
N ASP A 667 -1.04 46.97 -15.38
CA ASP A 667 -1.45 48.37 -15.25
C ASP A 667 -2.34 48.56 -14.03
N ARG A 668 -1.73 49.02 -12.93
CA ARG A 668 -2.41 49.26 -11.65
C ARG A 668 -3.35 50.48 -11.70
N LEU A 669 -3.14 51.44 -12.62
CA LEU A 669 -4.07 52.56 -12.81
C LEU A 669 -5.40 52.10 -13.44
N SER A 670 -5.38 51.01 -14.22
CA SER A 670 -6.61 50.45 -14.81
C SER A 670 -7.62 49.98 -13.76
N LEU A 671 -7.17 49.58 -12.57
CA LEU A 671 -8.03 49.23 -11.43
C LEU A 671 -8.74 50.47 -10.89
N VAL A 672 -8.02 51.59 -10.78
CA VAL A 672 -8.54 52.88 -10.28
C VAL A 672 -9.58 53.46 -11.25
N ALA A 673 -9.30 53.42 -12.55
CA ALA A 673 -10.27 53.76 -13.58
C ALA A 673 -11.54 52.89 -13.49
N ARG A 674 -11.40 51.60 -13.17
CA ARG A 674 -12.54 50.68 -12.99
C ARG A 674 -13.36 51.00 -11.73
N VAL A 675 -12.73 51.43 -10.63
CA VAL A 675 -13.43 51.97 -9.44
C VAL A 675 -14.29 53.17 -9.83
N LEU A 676 -13.68 54.18 -10.48
CA LEU A 676 -14.35 55.41 -10.87
C LEU A 676 -15.48 55.20 -11.90
N ALA A 677 -15.38 54.17 -12.75
CA ALA A 677 -16.44 53.77 -13.67
C ALA A 677 -17.56 52.92 -13.03
N THR A 678 -17.30 52.31 -11.87
CA THR A 678 -18.28 51.44 -11.17
C THR A 678 -19.08 52.22 -10.12
N ASN A 679 -18.48 53.24 -9.49
CA ASN A 679 -19.07 54.02 -8.42
C ASN A 679 -19.12 55.51 -8.78
N GLU A 680 -20.33 56.01 -9.07
CA GLU A 680 -20.59 57.40 -9.49
C GLU A 680 -20.19 58.44 -8.43
N ASP A 681 -20.12 58.10 -7.14
CA ASP A 681 -19.76 59.01 -6.05
C ASP A 681 -18.25 59.06 -5.74
N ALA A 682 -17.45 58.11 -6.26
CA ALA A 682 -16.05 57.95 -5.87
C ALA A 682 -15.18 59.19 -6.14
N TYR A 683 -15.53 60.00 -7.15
CA TYR A 683 -14.82 61.25 -7.48
C TYR A 683 -14.91 62.32 -6.37
N ARG A 684 -15.90 62.23 -5.47
CA ARG A 684 -16.13 63.19 -4.38
C ARG A 684 -15.10 63.07 -3.25
N HIS A 685 -14.36 61.95 -3.22
CA HIS A 685 -13.39 61.60 -2.19
C HIS A 685 -11.97 61.47 -2.76
N PRO A 686 -11.38 62.56 -3.33
CA PRO A 686 -10.09 62.49 -4.03
C PRO A 686 -8.98 61.92 -3.14
N GLU A 687 -8.94 62.29 -1.85
CA GLU A 687 -7.92 61.82 -0.91
C GLU A 687 -7.94 60.30 -0.68
N VAL A 688 -9.10 59.64 -0.84
CA VAL A 688 -9.22 58.18 -0.69
C VAL A 688 -8.65 57.47 -1.92
N ILE A 689 -8.81 58.07 -3.09
CA ILE A 689 -8.35 57.54 -4.37
C ILE A 689 -6.85 57.80 -4.58
N THR A 690 -6.33 58.96 -4.20
CA THR A 690 -4.88 59.22 -4.20
C THR A 690 -4.15 58.32 -3.20
N GLU A 691 -4.70 58.13 -1.99
CA GLU A 691 -4.14 57.18 -1.02
C GLU A 691 -4.22 55.73 -1.52
N LEU A 692 -5.27 55.34 -2.26
CA LEU A 692 -5.34 54.03 -2.90
C LEU A 692 -4.23 53.84 -3.94
N VAL A 693 -3.97 54.85 -4.77
CA VAL A 693 -2.88 54.85 -5.77
C VAL A 693 -1.51 54.77 -5.09
N ARG A 694 -1.30 55.52 -4.01
CA ARG A 694 -0.09 55.43 -3.19
C ARG A 694 0.14 54.01 -2.68
N LYS A 695 -0.90 53.39 -2.11
CA LYS A 695 -0.87 52.02 -1.58
C LYS A 695 -0.77 50.92 -2.63
N LEU A 696 -1.22 51.17 -3.86
CA LEU A 696 -0.93 50.32 -5.03
C LEU A 696 0.54 50.39 -5.49
N GLY A 697 1.42 51.05 -4.73
CA GLY A 697 2.86 51.15 -5.02
C GLY A 697 3.19 52.16 -6.11
N LEU A 698 2.23 52.99 -6.54
CA LEU A 698 2.43 54.05 -7.54
C LEU A 698 2.78 55.40 -6.89
N GLY A 699 2.83 55.49 -5.56
CA GLY A 699 3.08 56.75 -4.83
C GLY A 699 4.45 57.41 -5.07
N ASN A 700 5.40 56.68 -5.69
CA ASN A 700 6.70 57.24 -6.10
C ASN A 700 6.72 57.69 -7.57
N ASP A 701 5.62 57.49 -8.32
CA ASP A 701 5.47 57.95 -9.70
C ASP A 701 4.53 59.16 -9.76
N PRO A 702 5.06 60.39 -9.93
CA PRO A 702 4.21 61.57 -10.04
C PRO A 702 3.32 61.56 -11.28
N VAL A 703 3.67 60.82 -12.35
CA VAL A 703 2.83 60.72 -13.55
C VAL A 703 1.54 59.95 -13.23
N SER A 704 1.63 58.90 -12.41
CA SER A 704 0.47 58.15 -11.92
C SER A 704 -0.45 59.00 -11.05
N GLU A 705 0.09 59.89 -10.21
CA GLU A 705 -0.73 60.82 -9.40
C GLU A 705 -1.44 61.87 -10.29
N VAL A 706 -0.74 62.44 -11.26
CA VAL A 706 -1.32 63.36 -12.26
C VAL A 706 -2.42 62.69 -13.08
N LYS A 707 -2.18 61.46 -13.56
CA LYS A 707 -3.20 60.64 -14.24
C LYS A 707 -4.41 60.38 -13.36
N THR A 708 -4.20 60.15 -12.06
CA THR A 708 -5.28 59.95 -11.09
C THR A 708 -6.15 61.19 -10.92
N LEU A 709 -5.54 62.37 -10.77
CA LEU A 709 -6.27 63.64 -10.68
C LEU A 709 -7.00 63.98 -11.99
N ALA A 710 -6.44 63.62 -13.15
CA ALA A 710 -7.11 63.73 -14.44
C ALA A 710 -8.33 62.80 -14.54
N MET A 711 -8.23 61.53 -14.10
CA MET A 711 -9.36 60.61 -14.04
C MET A 711 -10.46 61.11 -13.09
N LEU A 712 -10.09 61.64 -11.92
CA LEU A 712 -11.04 62.25 -10.97
C LEU A 712 -11.74 63.49 -11.55
N ALA A 713 -11.04 64.31 -12.35
CA ALA A 713 -11.63 65.45 -13.04
C ALA A 713 -12.57 65.04 -14.19
N ASP A 714 -12.23 63.98 -14.95
CA ASP A 714 -13.07 63.43 -16.01
C ASP A 714 -14.34 62.77 -15.44
N SER A 715 -14.25 61.98 -14.37
CA SER A 715 -15.42 61.43 -13.68
C SER A 715 -16.34 62.52 -13.12
N ALA A 716 -15.79 63.57 -12.49
CA ALA A 716 -16.57 64.71 -12.01
C ALA A 716 -17.22 65.50 -13.17
N MET A 717 -16.56 65.60 -14.32
CA MET A 717 -17.12 66.22 -15.53
C MET A 717 -18.27 65.40 -16.12
N GLN A 718 -18.17 64.07 -16.11
CA GLN A 718 -19.21 63.15 -16.60
C GLN A 718 -20.48 63.16 -15.73
N THR A 719 -20.37 63.51 -14.45
CA THR A 719 -21.50 63.70 -13.51
C THR A 719 -21.96 65.17 -13.39
N GLU A 720 -21.47 66.06 -14.27
CA GLU A 720 -21.76 67.51 -14.29
C GLU A 720 -21.31 68.29 -13.03
N ASP A 721 -20.48 67.69 -12.17
CA ASP A 721 -19.88 68.31 -10.97
C ASP A 721 -18.63 69.14 -11.33
N PHE A 722 -18.87 70.21 -12.07
CA PHE A 722 -17.79 71.07 -12.59
C PHE A 722 -16.97 71.77 -11.50
N THR A 723 -17.51 71.96 -10.29
CA THR A 723 -16.74 72.54 -9.18
C THR A 723 -15.64 71.57 -8.74
N ARG A 724 -15.97 70.31 -8.48
CA ARG A 724 -14.96 69.27 -8.16
C ARG A 724 -14.02 68.99 -9.32
N ALA A 725 -14.51 69.01 -10.56
CA ALA A 725 -13.65 68.91 -11.74
C ALA A 725 -12.61 70.06 -11.78
N THR A 726 -13.01 71.31 -11.50
CA THR A 726 -12.07 72.45 -11.44
C THR A 726 -11.06 72.35 -10.30
N GLU A 727 -11.47 71.89 -9.12
CA GLU A 727 -10.58 71.72 -7.96
C GLU A 727 -9.53 70.63 -8.21
N ASN A 728 -9.93 69.49 -8.78
CA ASN A 728 -9.02 68.40 -9.14
C ASN A 728 -8.06 68.83 -10.26
N ALA A 729 -8.55 69.57 -11.27
CA ALA A 729 -7.70 70.11 -12.33
C ALA A 729 -6.69 71.16 -11.81
N GLU A 730 -7.07 72.03 -10.87
CA GLU A 730 -6.12 72.95 -10.21
C GLU A 730 -5.05 72.21 -9.41
N ARG A 731 -5.43 71.18 -8.64
CA ARG A 731 -4.48 70.34 -7.88
C ARG A 731 -3.47 69.66 -8.83
N MET A 732 -3.97 69.08 -9.92
CA MET A 732 -3.17 68.45 -10.97
C MET A 732 -2.17 69.44 -11.59
N VAL A 733 -2.61 70.65 -11.95
CA VAL A 733 -1.73 71.68 -12.53
C VAL A 733 -0.66 72.15 -11.54
N ARG A 734 -1.01 72.35 -10.26
CA ARG A 734 -0.01 72.67 -9.22
C ARG A 734 1.06 71.58 -9.13
N LEU A 735 0.63 70.32 -9.01
CA LEU A 735 1.53 69.16 -8.93
C LEU A 735 2.50 69.14 -10.14
N VAL A 736 1.99 69.31 -11.38
CA VAL A 736 2.80 69.35 -12.61
C VAL A 736 3.81 70.51 -12.66
N LEU A 737 3.44 71.67 -12.12
CA LEU A 737 4.33 72.85 -12.05
C LEU A 737 5.40 72.70 -10.95
N ASP A 738 5.05 72.06 -9.84
CA ASP A 738 5.92 71.84 -8.66
C ASP A 738 6.79 70.57 -8.79
N LEU A 739 6.73 69.84 -9.92
CA LEU A 739 7.54 68.62 -10.12
C LEU A 739 9.05 68.91 -10.00
N PRO A 740 9.79 68.14 -9.17
CA PRO A 740 11.25 68.28 -9.03
C PRO A 740 12.03 67.69 -10.22
N ILE A 741 11.35 67.40 -11.34
CA ILE A 741 11.90 66.72 -12.51
C ILE A 741 12.16 67.75 -13.63
N PRO A 742 13.32 67.72 -14.32
CA PRO A 742 13.58 68.62 -15.45
C PRO A 742 12.47 68.55 -16.52
N ALA A 743 12.02 69.70 -17.00
CA ALA A 743 10.93 69.83 -17.98
C ALA A 743 11.14 69.08 -19.32
N ALA A 744 12.36 68.64 -19.61
CA ALA A 744 12.72 67.86 -20.79
C ALA A 744 12.67 66.33 -20.58
N ALA A 745 12.48 65.86 -19.34
CA ALA A 745 12.34 64.45 -19.03
C ALA A 745 11.05 63.85 -19.64
N PRO A 746 11.04 62.56 -20.01
CA PRO A 746 9.87 61.93 -20.59
C PRO A 746 8.68 61.92 -19.61
N GLU A 747 8.92 61.67 -18.31
CA GLU A 747 7.85 61.68 -17.30
C GLU A 747 7.22 63.08 -17.14
N ALA A 748 8.05 64.13 -17.12
CA ALA A 748 7.59 65.51 -17.01
C ALA A 748 6.80 65.95 -18.26
N ARG A 749 7.15 65.45 -19.46
CA ARG A 749 6.35 65.64 -20.67
C ARG A 749 5.01 64.93 -20.59
N GLU A 750 5.00 63.65 -20.22
CA GLU A 750 3.76 62.86 -20.14
C GLU A 750 2.78 63.45 -19.10
N ALA A 751 3.27 63.88 -17.94
CA ALA A 751 2.46 64.56 -16.93
C ALA A 751 1.85 65.89 -17.45
N ARG A 752 2.63 66.68 -18.19
CA ARG A 752 2.14 67.91 -18.84
C ARG A 752 1.12 67.60 -19.93
N ASP A 753 1.34 66.55 -20.73
CA ASP A 753 0.45 66.13 -21.80
C ASP A 753 -0.93 65.71 -21.28
N VAL A 754 -0.96 64.93 -20.20
CA VAL A 754 -2.20 64.59 -19.48
C VAL A 754 -2.88 65.86 -18.94
N ALA A 755 -2.11 66.76 -18.31
CA ALA A 755 -2.67 67.93 -17.65
C ALA A 755 -3.25 68.98 -18.60
N TRP A 756 -2.57 69.34 -19.69
CA TRP A 756 -3.09 70.36 -20.62
C TRP A 756 -4.39 69.89 -21.29
N ALA A 757 -4.50 68.61 -21.64
CA ALA A 757 -5.69 68.10 -22.31
C ALA A 757 -6.88 67.97 -21.34
N ALA A 758 -6.65 67.54 -20.09
CA ALA A 758 -7.71 67.52 -19.07
C ALA A 758 -8.23 68.94 -18.77
N CYS A 759 -7.35 69.95 -18.71
CA CYS A 759 -7.77 71.35 -18.63
C CYS A 759 -8.50 71.84 -19.90
N PHE A 760 -8.06 71.43 -21.09
CA PHE A 760 -8.67 71.80 -22.37
C PHE A 760 -10.05 71.16 -22.58
N THR A 761 -10.23 69.88 -22.26
CA THR A 761 -11.53 69.19 -22.36
C THR A 761 -12.53 69.81 -21.41
N LEU A 762 -12.17 70.01 -20.13
CA LEU A 762 -13.02 70.63 -19.13
C LEU A 762 -13.36 72.10 -19.47
N GLY A 763 -12.39 72.88 -19.94
CA GLY A 763 -12.61 74.27 -20.34
C GLY A 763 -13.51 74.45 -21.58
N ARG A 764 -13.66 73.41 -22.40
CA ARG A 764 -14.47 73.43 -23.63
C ARG A 764 -15.94 73.03 -23.43
N GLN A 765 -16.31 72.41 -22.30
CA GLN A 765 -17.68 71.89 -22.14
C GLN A 765 -18.73 73.02 -22.12
N PRO A 766 -19.76 72.99 -22.98
CA PRO A 766 -20.76 74.05 -23.03
C PRO A 766 -21.61 74.13 -21.75
N GLU A 767 -21.89 73.01 -21.09
CA GLU A 767 -22.71 72.89 -19.87
C GLU A 767 -22.07 73.61 -18.65
N PHE A 768 -20.76 73.84 -18.69
CA PHE A 768 -20.04 74.50 -17.60
C PHE A 768 -20.22 76.03 -17.66
N ASN A 769 -21.13 76.57 -16.86
CA ASN A 769 -21.55 77.98 -16.95
C ASN A 769 -20.55 79.02 -16.38
N ASP A 770 -19.49 78.61 -15.67
CA ASP A 770 -18.51 79.54 -15.08
C ASP A 770 -17.43 79.95 -16.08
N ILE A 771 -17.70 81.03 -16.82
CA ILE A 771 -16.79 81.64 -17.80
C ILE A 771 -15.41 81.98 -17.18
N GLY A 772 -15.37 82.41 -15.91
CA GLY A 772 -14.12 82.77 -15.24
C GLY A 772 -13.22 81.57 -15.00
N LYS A 773 -13.79 80.48 -14.50
CA LYS A 773 -13.06 79.21 -14.34
C LYS A 773 -12.72 78.55 -15.68
N LYS A 774 -13.58 78.63 -16.70
CA LYS A 774 -13.24 78.20 -18.07
C LYS A 774 -12.01 78.93 -18.60
N ALA A 775 -11.95 80.26 -18.42
CA ALA A 775 -10.81 81.06 -18.87
C ALA A 775 -9.53 80.68 -18.11
N MET A 776 -9.62 80.46 -16.80
CA MET A 776 -8.50 79.93 -16.01
C MET A 776 -8.00 78.57 -16.53
N LEU A 777 -8.91 77.61 -16.78
CA LEU A 777 -8.56 76.27 -17.27
C LEU A 777 -7.91 76.30 -18.65
N LEU A 778 -8.49 77.04 -19.61
CA LEU A 778 -7.87 77.22 -20.93
C LEU A 778 -6.52 77.96 -20.83
N GLY A 779 -6.34 78.81 -19.82
CA GLY A 779 -5.08 79.52 -19.56
C GLY A 779 -3.99 78.58 -19.08
N ARG A 780 -4.32 77.66 -18.16
CA ARG A 780 -3.42 76.58 -17.74
C ARG A 780 -3.17 75.56 -18.86
N ALA A 781 -4.15 75.33 -19.73
CA ALA A 781 -3.92 74.56 -20.95
C ALA A 781 -2.89 75.24 -21.86
N LEU A 782 -3.00 76.56 -22.12
CA LEU A 782 -2.00 77.31 -22.92
C LEU A 782 -0.58 77.28 -22.31
N GLU A 783 -0.46 77.27 -20.99
CA GLU A 783 0.82 77.21 -20.27
C GLU A 783 1.52 75.85 -20.38
N LEU A 784 0.75 74.75 -20.38
CA LEU A 784 1.26 73.38 -20.36
C LEU A 784 1.29 72.68 -21.75
N CYS A 785 0.58 73.24 -22.73
CA CYS A 785 0.38 72.67 -24.07
C CYS A 785 1.67 72.59 -24.90
N PRO A 786 1.91 71.49 -25.66
CA PRO A 786 2.99 71.42 -26.63
C PRO A 786 2.76 72.41 -27.79
N PRO A 787 3.83 72.87 -28.46
CA PRO A 787 3.74 73.90 -29.51
C PRO A 787 2.80 73.51 -30.66
N ASP A 788 2.68 72.22 -30.96
CA ASP A 788 1.87 71.69 -32.07
C ASP A 788 0.35 71.78 -31.82
N ARG A 789 -0.09 71.95 -30.57
CA ARG A 789 -1.52 72.00 -30.16
C ARG A 789 -2.02 73.38 -29.76
N LEU A 790 -1.13 74.37 -29.74
CA LEU A 790 -1.41 75.74 -29.33
C LEU A 790 -2.53 76.40 -30.16
N TYR A 791 -2.66 76.06 -31.44
CA TYR A 791 -3.74 76.53 -32.32
C TYR A 791 -5.13 76.06 -31.87
N ASP A 792 -5.25 74.80 -31.44
CA ASP A 792 -6.52 74.21 -30.99
C ASP A 792 -7.01 74.90 -29.70
N VAL A 793 -6.09 75.12 -28.75
CA VAL A 793 -6.38 75.80 -27.48
C VAL A 793 -6.71 77.28 -27.70
N LEU A 794 -5.96 78.00 -28.53
CA LEU A 794 -6.26 79.41 -28.88
C LEU A 794 -7.60 79.57 -29.62
N THR A 795 -8.00 78.57 -30.41
CA THR A 795 -9.30 78.60 -31.10
C THR A 795 -10.46 78.41 -30.11
N ALA A 796 -10.31 77.57 -29.08
CA ALA A 796 -11.27 77.47 -27.99
C ALA A 796 -11.29 78.75 -27.14
N TRP A 797 -10.12 79.32 -26.83
CA TRP A 797 -9.99 80.57 -26.07
C TRP A 797 -10.77 81.71 -26.74
N ARG A 798 -10.61 81.91 -28.06
CA ARG A 798 -11.32 82.98 -28.80
C ARG A 798 -12.84 82.83 -28.78
N LYS A 799 -13.37 81.60 -28.73
CA LYS A 799 -14.82 81.37 -28.58
C LYS A 799 -15.29 81.79 -27.20
N LEU A 800 -14.57 81.36 -26.16
CA LEU A 800 -14.87 81.76 -24.78
C LEU A 800 -14.73 83.27 -24.56
N GLU A 801 -13.75 83.91 -25.19
CA GLU A 801 -13.57 85.37 -25.16
C GLU A 801 -14.77 86.10 -25.78
N ALA A 802 -15.30 85.60 -26.90
CA ALA A 802 -16.54 86.13 -27.49
C ALA A 802 -17.77 85.90 -26.58
N GLU A 803 -17.87 84.74 -25.93
CA GLU A 803 -18.92 84.43 -24.95
C GLU A 803 -18.84 85.35 -23.71
N ASP A 804 -17.65 85.62 -23.18
CA ASP A 804 -17.44 86.55 -22.06
C ASP A 804 -17.74 87.99 -22.46
N ILE A 805 -17.35 88.43 -23.66
CA ILE A 805 -17.71 89.76 -24.20
C ILE A 805 -19.24 89.88 -24.28
N ALA A 806 -19.93 88.91 -24.88
CA ALA A 806 -21.40 88.91 -24.95
C ALA A 806 -22.04 88.93 -23.55
N ALA A 807 -21.57 88.10 -22.61
CA ALA A 807 -22.06 88.08 -21.23
C ALA A 807 -21.74 89.38 -20.46
N ARG A 808 -20.65 90.08 -20.78
CA ARG A 808 -20.34 91.42 -20.23
C ARG A 808 -21.26 92.48 -20.83
N GLU A 809 -21.51 92.45 -22.13
CA GLU A 809 -22.45 93.34 -22.81
C GLU A 809 -23.88 93.16 -22.27
N GLU A 810 -24.34 91.93 -22.05
CA GLU A 810 -25.63 91.64 -21.42
C GLU A 810 -25.70 92.17 -19.98
N ARG A 811 -24.65 91.96 -19.16
CA ARG A 811 -24.53 92.53 -17.80
C ARG A 811 -24.50 94.07 -17.80
N LEU A 812 -23.99 94.70 -18.85
CA LEU A 812 -23.99 96.16 -19.01
C LEU A 812 -25.33 96.70 -19.55
N ALA A 813 -25.99 95.96 -20.44
CA ALA A 813 -27.30 96.29 -20.98
C ALA A 813 -28.39 96.19 -19.90
N THR A 814 -28.41 95.10 -19.12
CA THR A 814 -29.31 94.93 -17.97
C THR A 814 -29.11 96.04 -16.92
N ARG A 815 -27.86 96.43 -16.63
CA ARG A 815 -27.55 97.60 -15.79
C ARG A 815 -28.04 98.94 -16.35
N ARG A 816 -28.12 99.10 -17.67
CA ARG A 816 -28.66 100.31 -18.33
C ARG A 816 -30.19 100.32 -18.45
N SER A 817 -30.85 99.16 -18.37
CA SER A 817 -32.30 99.01 -18.61
C SER A 817 -33.20 99.31 -17.40
N GLY A 818 -32.64 99.61 -16.23
CA GLY A 818 -33.39 100.21 -15.10
C GLY A 818 -34.43 99.31 -14.38
N THR A 819 -34.60 98.05 -14.77
CA THR A 819 -35.45 97.10 -14.04
C THR A 819 -34.71 96.52 -12.84
N VAL A 820 -34.93 97.12 -11.66
CA VAL A 820 -34.54 96.52 -10.37
C VAL A 820 -35.48 95.34 -10.07
N ALA A 821 -35.20 94.19 -10.70
CA ALA A 821 -35.68 92.91 -10.21
C ALA A 821 -34.84 92.57 -8.98
N ASN A 822 -35.47 92.67 -7.80
CA ASN A 822 -34.83 92.48 -6.51
C ASN A 822 -34.51 90.99 -6.25
N ILE A 823 -33.49 90.46 -6.95
CA ILE A 823 -32.88 89.17 -6.61
C ILE A 823 -31.99 89.43 -5.40
N GLN A 824 -32.60 89.34 -4.22
CA GLN A 824 -31.85 89.01 -3.01
C GLN A 824 -31.00 87.77 -3.31
N GLU A 825 -29.78 87.73 -2.78
CA GLU A 825 -29.02 86.50 -2.62
C GLU A 825 -29.82 85.57 -1.69
N ALA A 826 -30.75 84.82 -2.28
CA ALA A 826 -31.40 83.72 -1.62
C ALA A 826 -30.31 82.68 -1.33
N ARG A 827 -29.80 82.72 -0.09
CA ARG A 827 -29.13 81.60 0.57
C ARG A 827 -30.04 80.37 0.43
N LYS A 828 -29.90 79.64 -0.67
CA LYS A 828 -30.47 78.31 -0.81
C LYS A 828 -29.68 77.39 0.10
N ALA A 829 -30.20 77.22 1.31
CA ALA A 829 -30.00 76.00 2.08
C ALA A 829 -30.28 74.78 1.18
N PRO A 830 -29.61 73.63 1.42
CA PRO A 830 -29.67 72.51 0.49
C PRO A 830 -31.09 71.98 0.38
N LEU A 831 -31.70 72.20 -0.78
CA LEU A 831 -32.91 71.48 -1.17
C LEU A 831 -32.48 70.09 -1.59
N VAL A 832 -32.86 69.10 -0.77
CA VAL A 832 -32.86 67.69 -1.15
C VAL A 832 -33.76 67.57 -2.38
N LEU A 833 -33.14 67.25 -3.52
CA LEU A 833 -33.82 66.86 -4.76
C LEU A 833 -33.54 65.37 -4.96
N ASP A 834 -34.60 64.59 -5.15
CA ASP A 834 -34.49 63.15 -5.41
C ASP A 834 -33.62 62.85 -6.64
N PRO A 835 -32.68 61.91 -6.56
CA PRO A 835 -31.68 61.69 -7.60
C PRO A 835 -32.17 60.73 -8.71
N VAL A 836 -33.25 61.06 -9.41
CA VAL A 836 -33.69 60.28 -10.60
C VAL A 836 -34.17 61.18 -11.75
N ALA A 837 -33.24 61.84 -12.43
CA ALA A 837 -33.49 62.44 -13.75
C ALA A 837 -32.20 62.58 -14.60
N SER A 838 -31.38 61.52 -14.67
CA SER A 838 -30.24 61.52 -15.61
C SER A 838 -30.73 61.52 -17.06
N LEU A 839 -29.85 61.90 -17.99
CA LEU A 839 -30.12 62.06 -19.43
C LEU A 839 -30.76 60.82 -20.10
N ARG A 840 -30.67 59.65 -19.44
CA ARG A 840 -31.31 58.38 -19.79
C ARG A 840 -32.85 58.43 -19.73
N SER A 841 -33.47 59.25 -18.88
CA SER A 841 -34.94 59.41 -18.85
C SER A 841 -35.44 60.22 -20.05
N ARG A 842 -34.72 61.27 -20.45
CA ARG A 842 -35.02 62.09 -21.64
C ARG A 842 -34.89 61.32 -22.96
N LEU A 843 -34.22 60.16 -22.96
CA LEU A 843 -34.13 59.27 -24.11
C LEU A 843 -35.29 58.25 -24.21
N HIS A 844 -36.10 58.09 -23.15
CA HIS A 844 -37.20 57.12 -23.15
C HIS A 844 -38.47 57.61 -23.89
N ASP A 845 -38.63 58.91 -24.09
CA ASP A 845 -39.78 59.52 -24.77
C ASP A 845 -39.71 59.48 -26.30
N PHE A 846 -38.60 59.00 -26.89
CA PHE A 846 -38.48 58.79 -28.33
C PHE A 846 -38.75 57.33 -28.72
N HIS A 847 -40.02 57.02 -28.98
CA HIS A 847 -40.40 55.77 -29.65
C HIS A 847 -40.02 55.79 -31.14
N MET A 848 -39.05 54.96 -31.52
CA MET A 848 -38.79 54.49 -32.88
C MET A 848 -38.74 52.96 -32.85
N PRO A 849 -39.28 52.25 -33.86
CA PRO A 849 -39.48 50.80 -33.80
C PRO A 849 -38.17 50.00 -33.90
N SER A 850 -38.17 48.85 -33.26
CA SER A 850 -37.02 47.96 -33.02
C SER A 850 -37.38 46.48 -33.29
N PRO A 851 -36.45 45.51 -33.11
CA PRO A 851 -34.99 45.60 -33.13
C PRO A 851 -34.45 44.96 -34.44
N PRO A 852 -34.27 43.61 -34.58
CA PRO A 852 -33.42 42.65 -33.85
C PRO A 852 -31.98 42.58 -34.45
N LEU A 853 -30.90 42.17 -33.76
CA LEU A 853 -30.67 41.74 -32.37
C LEU A 853 -29.45 42.49 -31.80
N LEU A 854 -29.41 42.77 -30.48
CA LEU A 854 -28.15 43.06 -29.77
C LEU A 854 -28.28 42.78 -28.26
N ASN A 855 -28.11 41.51 -27.86
CA ASN A 855 -27.89 41.17 -26.45
C ASN A 855 -26.42 41.44 -26.11
N THR A 856 -26.15 42.47 -25.31
CA THR A 856 -24.81 42.73 -24.75
C THR A 856 -24.87 43.02 -23.26
N PRO A 857 -24.44 42.06 -22.42
CA PRO A 857 -23.99 42.34 -21.06
C PRO A 857 -22.46 42.41 -21.07
N ASP A 858 -21.88 43.58 -21.31
CA ASP A 858 -20.45 43.77 -21.04
C ASP A 858 -20.12 45.18 -20.52
N ALA A 859 -20.08 45.32 -19.19
CA ALA A 859 -19.61 46.51 -18.51
C ALA A 859 -18.10 46.77 -18.74
N ALA A 860 -17.31 45.72 -19.02
CA ALA A 860 -15.89 45.87 -19.32
C ALA A 860 -15.67 46.56 -20.68
N ALA A 861 -16.58 46.39 -21.65
CA ALA A 861 -16.57 47.14 -22.90
C ALA A 861 -16.89 48.64 -22.73
N LEU A 862 -17.64 49.01 -21.68
CA LEU A 862 -17.86 50.42 -21.30
C LEU A 862 -16.68 51.02 -20.55
N ALA A 863 -16.06 50.31 -19.60
CA ALA A 863 -14.80 50.73 -18.98
C ALA A 863 -13.64 50.82 -20.01
N SER A 864 -13.66 49.95 -21.02
CA SER A 864 -12.76 50.04 -22.18
C SER A 864 -13.08 51.24 -23.08
N ARG A 865 -14.32 51.77 -23.06
CA ARG A 865 -14.72 52.98 -23.78
C ARG A 865 -14.36 54.25 -23.04
N THR A 866 -14.37 54.29 -21.71
CA THR A 866 -13.83 55.43 -20.95
C THR A 866 -12.30 55.51 -21.08
N PHE A 867 -11.59 54.37 -21.02
CA PHE A 867 -10.17 54.32 -21.40
C PHE A 867 -9.93 54.76 -22.85
N LYS A 868 -10.82 54.41 -23.80
CA LYS A 868 -10.78 54.92 -25.18
C LYS A 868 -11.22 56.38 -25.31
N SER A 869 -11.93 56.98 -24.37
CA SER A 869 -12.21 58.42 -24.38
C SER A 869 -10.93 59.21 -24.13
N VAL A 870 -10.17 58.79 -23.11
CA VAL A 870 -8.85 59.36 -22.79
C VAL A 870 -7.84 59.03 -23.89
N THR A 871 -7.75 57.77 -24.36
CA THR A 871 -6.75 57.38 -25.36
C THR A 871 -7.10 57.71 -26.83
N ALA A 872 -8.37 57.92 -27.21
CA ALA A 872 -8.70 58.34 -28.59
C ALA A 872 -8.49 59.84 -28.86
N ASN A 873 -8.30 60.65 -27.82
CA ASN A 873 -7.91 62.05 -27.95
C ASN A 873 -6.38 62.27 -27.96
N PHE A 874 -5.56 61.22 -27.83
CA PHE A 874 -4.09 61.31 -27.80
C PHE A 874 -3.38 60.29 -28.72
N PRO A 875 -2.41 60.73 -29.54
CA PRO A 875 -1.56 59.82 -30.31
C PRO A 875 -0.29 59.45 -29.53
N PHE A 876 -0.22 58.23 -28.98
CA PHE A 876 1.03 57.68 -28.45
C PHE A 876 1.76 56.84 -29.50
N SER A 877 2.78 57.41 -30.13
CA SER A 877 3.72 56.66 -31.00
C SER A 877 5.08 56.49 -30.30
N VAL A 878 5.31 55.31 -29.71
CA VAL A 878 6.66 54.92 -29.26
C VAL A 878 7.50 54.60 -30.50
N SER A 879 8.34 55.55 -30.90
CA SER A 879 9.18 55.43 -32.09
C SER A 879 10.39 54.53 -31.82
N SER A 880 10.32 53.27 -32.27
CA SER A 880 11.53 52.45 -32.44
C SER A 880 12.38 53.04 -33.58
N ARG A 881 13.70 53.13 -33.36
CA ARG A 881 14.65 53.82 -34.26
C ARG A 881 14.71 53.19 -35.65
N GLY A 882 14.68 54.03 -36.67
CA GLY A 882 15.12 53.67 -38.02
C GLY A 882 16.62 53.38 -38.08
N ARG A 883 17.03 52.53 -39.03
CA ARG A 883 18.42 52.16 -39.29
C ARG A 883 18.75 52.42 -40.76
N SER A 884 19.80 53.19 -41.03
CA SER A 884 20.34 53.45 -42.38
C SER A 884 21.67 52.73 -42.59
N ASN A 885 22.03 52.50 -43.86
CA ASN A 885 23.22 51.74 -44.29
C ASN A 885 24.56 52.43 -43.96
N SER A 886 25.59 51.64 -43.61
CA SER A 886 26.82 51.48 -44.43
C SER A 886 27.89 50.53 -43.83
N SER A 887 28.25 49.51 -44.61
CA SER A 887 29.56 48.84 -44.80
C SER A 887 30.69 48.86 -43.72
N VAL A 888 31.25 47.69 -43.39
CA VAL A 888 32.57 47.14 -43.86
C VAL A 888 33.01 45.94 -42.99
N GLY A 889 33.37 44.81 -43.63
CA GLY A 889 34.16 43.69 -43.04
C GLY A 889 33.46 42.79 -42.00
N GLY A 890 33.65 41.46 -41.98
CA GLY A 890 34.35 40.57 -42.92
C GLY A 890 34.19 39.09 -42.52
N ASP A 891 34.18 38.21 -43.52
CA ASP A 891 34.55 36.78 -43.54
C ASP A 891 34.11 35.75 -42.46
N ARG A 892 33.43 34.72 -43.00
CA ARG A 892 33.59 33.26 -42.80
C ARG A 892 32.72 32.49 -41.79
N GLU A 893 31.93 31.59 -42.42
CA GLU A 893 31.76 30.15 -42.14
C GLU A 893 31.16 29.69 -40.78
N ASP A 894 30.40 28.61 -40.66
CA ASP A 894 29.47 27.79 -41.48
C ASP A 894 29.23 26.52 -40.64
N SER A 895 27.98 26.19 -40.24
CA SER A 895 27.47 24.80 -40.13
C SER A 895 26.16 24.62 -39.31
N ARG A 896 25.09 24.26 -40.03
CA ARG A 896 24.22 23.06 -39.82
C ARG A 896 23.50 22.88 -38.45
N SER A 897 22.18 23.12 -38.38
CA SER A 897 21.05 22.17 -38.60
C SER A 897 20.69 21.29 -37.37
N ARG A 898 19.43 20.93 -37.07
CA ARG A 898 18.30 20.59 -37.97
C ARG A 898 16.94 20.54 -37.21
N ALA A 899 15.83 20.78 -37.93
CA ALA A 899 14.38 20.42 -37.76
C ALA A 899 13.81 19.86 -36.43
N GLY A 900 12.52 19.98 -36.06
CA GLY A 900 11.27 20.47 -36.69
C GLY A 900 10.11 20.16 -35.69
N THR A 901 8.89 20.70 -35.72
CA THR A 901 7.86 20.70 -36.79
C THR A 901 6.75 21.74 -36.49
N ASP A 902 5.86 21.94 -37.45
CA ASP A 902 4.86 23.02 -37.52
C ASP A 902 3.42 22.45 -37.61
N VAL A 903 2.46 23.04 -36.88
CA VAL A 903 1.00 22.81 -37.02
C VAL A 903 0.25 24.08 -36.60
N GLY A 904 -0.23 24.86 -37.57
CA GLY A 904 -0.94 26.12 -37.29
C GLY A 904 -1.89 26.56 -38.40
N GLU A 905 -2.88 25.75 -38.78
CA GLU A 905 -3.76 26.10 -39.91
C GLU A 905 -5.22 25.56 -39.81
N VAL A 906 -5.94 25.85 -38.70
CA VAL A 906 -7.41 25.67 -38.63
C VAL A 906 -8.11 26.78 -37.83
N ARG A 907 -8.28 27.99 -38.42
CA ARG A 907 -9.34 28.91 -37.97
C ARG A 907 -9.82 30.01 -38.93
N GLU A 908 -9.64 29.86 -40.24
CA GLU A 908 -10.32 30.70 -41.24
C GLU A 908 -11.27 29.87 -42.11
N GLN A 909 -12.57 29.84 -41.74
CA GLN A 909 -13.75 29.67 -42.63
C GLN A 909 -15.03 29.38 -41.81
N ALA A 910 -15.56 30.37 -41.09
CA ALA A 910 -16.82 30.22 -40.35
C ALA A 910 -17.61 31.54 -40.14
N SER A 911 -17.76 32.38 -41.19
CA SER A 911 -18.58 33.61 -41.08
C SER A 911 -19.11 34.19 -42.41
N ARG A 912 -19.42 33.35 -43.42
CA ARG A 912 -20.07 33.80 -44.68
C ARG A 912 -21.08 32.80 -45.26
N ALA A 913 -22.29 32.72 -44.68
CA ALA A 913 -23.47 32.19 -45.37
C ALA A 913 -24.78 32.52 -44.62
N PHE A 914 -25.34 33.73 -44.79
CA PHE A 914 -26.77 33.98 -44.54
C PHE A 914 -27.29 35.19 -45.33
N GLN A 915 -27.79 34.95 -46.55
CA GLN A 915 -28.88 35.70 -47.20
C GLN A 915 -29.29 35.02 -48.51
N ARG A 916 -30.60 35.09 -48.83
CA ARG A 916 -31.37 34.34 -49.86
C ARG A 916 -31.68 32.88 -49.47
N GLY A 917 -32.94 32.44 -49.32
CA GLY A 917 -34.22 33.16 -49.27
C GLY A 917 -35.41 32.31 -49.74
N ILE A 918 -36.61 32.55 -49.18
CA ILE A 918 -37.92 31.96 -49.57
C ILE A 918 -38.03 30.45 -49.27
N GLY A 919 -39.10 29.88 -48.71
CA GLY A 919 -40.37 30.40 -48.18
C GLY A 919 -41.43 29.27 -48.13
N TRP A 920 -42.45 29.39 -47.27
CA TRP A 920 -43.58 28.44 -47.06
C TRP A 920 -43.22 27.05 -46.47
N LEU A 921 -44.14 26.26 -45.88
CA LEU A 921 -45.30 26.51 -45.00
C LEU A 921 -45.85 25.14 -44.53
N ILE A 922 -46.10 24.94 -43.21
CA ILE A 922 -46.93 23.85 -42.60
C ILE A 922 -46.47 22.38 -42.73
N GLY A 923 -46.55 21.63 -41.60
CA GLY A 923 -47.09 20.26 -41.60
C GLY A 923 -46.52 19.25 -40.60
N ALA A 924 -47.25 19.01 -39.49
CA ALA A 924 -47.24 17.83 -38.58
C ALA A 924 -45.90 17.40 -37.92
N ASP A 925 -45.76 17.24 -36.61
CA ASP A 925 -46.51 16.49 -35.56
C ASP A 925 -46.10 15.00 -35.44
N GLU A 926 -46.08 14.51 -34.19
CA GLU A 926 -45.75 13.14 -33.71
C GLU A 926 -44.23 12.78 -33.78
N GLU A 927 -43.54 12.37 -32.71
CA GLU A 927 -43.89 12.02 -31.30
C GLU A 927 -43.03 12.77 -30.26
#